data_AF-A0A9J7MTR2-F1
#
_entry.id   AF-A0A9J7MTR2-F1
#
_cell.length_a   1.000
_cell.length_b   1.000
_cell.length_c   1.000
_cell.angle_alpha   90.00
_cell.angle_beta   90.00
_cell.angle_gamma   90.00
#
_symmetry.space_group_name_H-M   'P 1'
#
loop_
_entity.id
_entity.type
_entity.pdbx_description
1 polymer ?
#
loop_
_entity_poly.entity_id
_entity_poly.type
_entity_poly.pdbx_seq_one_letter_code
_entity_poly.pdbx_strand_id
1 'polypeptide(L)'
;MAHRYLAAARSCERAIRGLVHLQNPCRTQIPAHAHSLSTTVEQSQHINRLLQQWSRLLCQPPKGFEKFFPGGKKKEAPETKNSPPPPPPPSSRNTGGPQKQSEGQDDWFSQFSKATGGGGGGKGTGGKQQGKWPWDEQQTLLLLGAFGGAAGLYYMIYGAAGPEINWKDFVNNYLAPGIVDRVEVVNKRWVRVRLKPGHQTQGKYVWFNIGSVDTFERNLENAQLEMGIEPSNHLSVVYTSESDGSFILGMIPTLLIIGFLLYMLRRGPMGSGGGGVSRGGRGGGIFGFGESTAKLVAQQDINVNFADVAGCEEAKLEIMEFVNFLKNPQQYIDLGAKIPKGAILSGPPGTGKTLLAKATAGEANVPFITVNGSEFLEMFVGVGPARVRDMFSMARKHAPCILFIDEIDAVGRKRGRSNFGGQSEQENTLNQLLVEMDGFTTQMNVVVLAGTNRQDVLDPALMRPGRFDRQIYIGPPDIKGRASIFKVHLKPLKTDVDKDALSKKLSALTPGFTGADVANVCNEAALIAARYGKPSIEMTHFEQAIERVVAGLEKKTQVLAPEEKKTVAYHEAGHAVAGWYLEHADPLLKVSIIPRGKGLGYAQYLPKEQYLYTKEQLLDRMCMALGGRVAEQIFFNRITTGAQDDLRKVTQSAYAQIVQFGMNEKVGNLSFDLPRQGEMVMDKPYSEETARLIDQEVRGLVDMAYQRTVNLLVEKKPDVEKVAMRLLEKEVLDKAGMVELLGKRPYAEKSTYEEFVEGTGSVEEDTSLPEGLKDWNKEKEGGKEREPAVATFREGEL
;
A
#
# COMPACT_ATOMS: atom_id res chain seq x y z
N MET A 1 -6.33 20.60 -25.80
CA MET A 1 -7.78 20.41 -25.95
C MET A 1 -8.47 21.43 -26.85
N ALA A 2 -8.20 22.74 -26.74
CA ALA A 2 -8.82 23.78 -27.58
C ALA A 2 -8.70 23.56 -29.11
N HIS A 3 -7.54 23.09 -29.59
CA HIS A 3 -7.34 22.76 -31.01
C HIS A 3 -8.25 21.61 -31.50
N ARG A 4 -8.60 20.65 -30.62
CA ARG A 4 -9.50 19.54 -30.96
C ARG A 4 -10.96 20.02 -31.10
N TYR A 5 -11.39 20.95 -30.24
CA TYR A 5 -12.71 21.58 -30.35
C TYR A 5 -12.84 22.46 -31.60
N LEU A 6 -11.79 23.21 -31.96
CA LEU A 6 -11.77 24.06 -33.15
C LEU A 6 -11.76 23.24 -34.46
N ALA A 7 -11.08 22.08 -34.46
CA ALA A 7 -11.11 21.14 -35.57
C ALA A 7 -12.49 20.45 -35.72
N ALA A 8 -13.13 20.10 -34.60
CA ALA A 8 -14.48 19.53 -34.60
C ALA A 8 -15.52 20.55 -35.11
N ALA A 9 -15.44 21.81 -34.68
CA ALA A 9 -16.34 22.87 -35.14
C ALA A 9 -16.21 23.14 -36.65
N ARG A 10 -14.97 23.15 -37.19
CA ARG A 10 -14.71 23.29 -38.64
C ARG A 10 -15.16 22.09 -39.48
N SER A 11 -15.27 20.91 -38.88
CA SER A 11 -15.85 19.74 -39.55
C SER A 11 -17.37 19.80 -39.56
N CYS A 12 -18.00 20.25 -38.47
CA CYS A 12 -19.45 20.51 -38.44
C CYS A 12 -19.87 21.60 -39.43
N GLU A 13 -19.12 22.70 -39.53
CA GLU A 13 -19.41 23.78 -40.49
C GLU A 13 -19.35 23.29 -41.95
N ARG A 14 -18.40 22.39 -42.27
CA ARG A 14 -18.30 21.76 -43.60
C ARG A 14 -19.42 20.77 -43.88
N ALA A 15 -19.86 20.00 -42.88
CA ALA A 15 -20.98 19.07 -43.01
C ALA A 15 -22.31 19.81 -43.26
N ILE A 16 -22.53 20.93 -42.54
CA ILE A 16 -23.74 21.75 -42.70
C ILE A 16 -23.75 22.44 -44.07
N ARG A 17 -22.61 22.97 -44.54
CA ARG A 17 -22.52 23.54 -45.91
C ARG A 17 -22.69 22.49 -47.00
N GLY A 18 -22.27 21.25 -46.77
CA GLY A 18 -22.49 20.14 -47.71
C GLY A 18 -23.96 19.73 -47.83
N LEU A 19 -24.71 19.77 -46.71
CA LEU A 19 -26.15 19.47 -46.68
C LEU A 19 -27.00 20.54 -47.38
N VAL A 20 -26.54 21.78 -47.42
CA VAL A 20 -27.25 22.90 -48.09
C VAL A 20 -27.00 22.92 -49.61
N HIS A 21 -25.94 22.28 -50.10
CA HIS A 21 -25.57 22.31 -51.53
C HIS A 21 -26.00 21.07 -52.35
N LEU A 22 -26.59 20.06 -51.71
CA LEU A 22 -27.13 18.85 -52.35
C LEU A 22 -28.67 18.84 -52.27
N GLN A 23 -29.30 19.82 -52.92
CA GLN A 23 -30.70 19.74 -53.32
C GLN A 23 -30.84 20.16 -54.78
N ASN A 24 -31.11 19.17 -55.64
CA ASN A 24 -31.79 19.33 -56.93
C ASN A 24 -32.20 17.93 -57.47
N PRO A 25 -33.22 17.83 -58.36
CA PRO A 25 -34.58 17.46 -57.95
C PRO A 25 -35.16 16.26 -58.72
N CYS A 26 -36.14 15.54 -58.15
CA CYS A 26 -37.18 14.82 -58.91
C CYS A 26 -38.33 14.31 -58.00
N ARG A 27 -39.55 14.81 -58.28
CA ARG A 27 -40.92 14.21 -58.21
C ARG A 27 -41.20 13.11 -57.15
N THR A 28 -42.24 13.14 -56.32
CA THR A 28 -43.51 13.89 -56.31
C THR A 28 -44.19 13.70 -54.93
N GLN A 29 -44.99 14.70 -54.54
CA GLN A 29 -45.96 14.73 -53.41
C GLN A 29 -45.36 14.89 -52.00
N ILE A 30 -45.39 16.14 -51.50
CA ILE A 30 -46.08 16.61 -50.27
C ILE A 30 -45.74 18.11 -50.11
N PRO A 31 -46.50 19.05 -50.70
CA PRO A 31 -46.43 20.46 -50.37
C PRO A 31 -47.66 20.85 -49.53
N ALA A 32 -47.54 20.78 -48.21
CA ALA A 32 -48.50 21.41 -47.29
C ALA A 32 -47.86 21.83 -45.94
N HIS A 33 -46.74 21.23 -45.53
CA HIS A 33 -46.09 21.52 -44.24
C HIS A 33 -44.76 22.30 -44.31
N ALA A 34 -44.22 22.57 -45.50
CA ALA A 34 -42.95 23.28 -45.64
C ALA A 34 -43.06 24.82 -45.57
N HIS A 35 -44.25 25.38 -45.80
CA HIS A 35 -44.45 26.84 -45.82
C HIS A 35 -44.74 27.47 -44.43
N SER A 36 -45.03 26.67 -43.40
CA SER A 36 -45.23 27.16 -42.03
C SER A 36 -43.97 27.14 -41.16
N LEU A 37 -42.91 26.45 -41.62
CA LEU A 37 -41.63 26.31 -40.92
C LEU A 37 -40.58 27.34 -41.37
N SER A 38 -40.68 27.88 -42.58
CA SER A 38 -39.75 28.90 -43.08
C SER A 38 -40.03 30.29 -42.49
N THR A 39 -41.28 30.58 -42.13
CA THR A 39 -41.70 31.88 -41.57
C THR A 39 -41.44 32.02 -40.07
N THR A 40 -41.26 30.92 -39.33
CA THR A 40 -40.97 30.94 -37.89
C THR A 40 -39.48 31.10 -37.58
N VAL A 41 -38.59 30.77 -38.52
CA VAL A 41 -37.13 30.89 -38.33
C VAL A 41 -36.64 32.34 -38.49
N GLU A 42 -37.33 33.17 -39.28
CA GLU A 42 -36.95 34.58 -39.50
C GLU A 42 -37.32 35.52 -38.33
N GLN A 43 -38.16 35.10 -37.37
CA GLN A 43 -38.62 35.98 -36.28
C GLN A 43 -37.88 35.82 -34.94
N SER A 44 -36.92 34.89 -34.80
CA SER A 44 -36.22 34.72 -33.52
C SER A 44 -34.98 35.63 -33.40
N GLN A 45 -35.11 36.72 -32.63
CA GLN A 45 -34.00 37.66 -32.33
C GLN A 45 -32.88 37.04 -31.47
N HIS A 46 -33.17 35.92 -30.77
CA HIS A 46 -32.21 35.25 -29.90
C HIS A 46 -31.12 34.49 -30.67
N ILE A 47 -31.47 33.84 -31.78
CA ILE A 47 -30.52 33.11 -32.61
C ILE A 47 -29.54 34.06 -33.31
N ASN A 48 -30.03 35.23 -33.75
CA ASN A 48 -29.18 36.26 -34.37
C ASN A 48 -28.24 36.94 -33.36
N ARG A 49 -28.66 37.15 -32.11
CA ARG A 49 -27.75 37.62 -31.04
C ARG A 49 -26.66 36.61 -30.71
N LEU A 50 -27.00 35.33 -30.70
CA LEU A 50 -26.06 34.25 -30.40
C LEU A 50 -25.00 34.12 -31.50
N LEU A 51 -25.40 34.23 -32.77
CA LEU A 51 -24.50 34.25 -33.93
C LEU A 51 -23.59 35.50 -33.96
N GLN A 52 -24.08 36.68 -33.56
CA GLN A 52 -23.27 37.90 -33.47
C GLN A 52 -22.27 37.90 -32.29
N GLN A 53 -22.63 37.29 -31.16
CA GLN A 53 -21.71 37.14 -30.02
C GLN A 53 -20.63 36.09 -30.33
N TRP A 54 -20.99 35.05 -31.07
CA TRP A 54 -20.08 34.00 -31.49
C TRP A 54 -19.06 34.48 -32.54
N SER A 55 -19.46 35.39 -33.45
CA SER A 55 -18.55 36.00 -34.43
C SER A 55 -17.55 36.98 -33.81
N ARG A 56 -17.92 37.69 -32.74
CA ARG A 56 -17.00 38.59 -32.00
C ARG A 56 -15.94 37.83 -31.21
N LEU A 57 -16.25 36.63 -30.73
CA LEU A 57 -15.34 35.81 -29.92
C LEU A 57 -14.22 35.14 -30.74
N LEU A 58 -14.40 35.04 -32.07
CA LEU A 58 -13.48 34.35 -32.98
C LEU A 58 -12.51 35.28 -33.74
N CYS A 59 -12.67 36.60 -33.64
CA CYS A 59 -11.94 37.54 -34.51
C CYS A 59 -10.86 38.40 -33.84
N GLN A 60 -10.67 38.38 -32.52
CA GLN A 60 -9.52 39.03 -31.86
C GLN A 60 -8.92 38.15 -30.76
N PRO A 61 -7.59 37.93 -30.73
CA PRO A 61 -6.96 37.25 -29.61
C PRO A 61 -6.97 38.16 -28.37
N PRO A 62 -7.20 37.62 -27.16
CA PRO A 62 -7.15 38.38 -25.93
C PRO A 62 -5.74 38.92 -25.66
N LYS A 63 -5.65 40.16 -25.14
CA LYS A 63 -4.39 40.85 -24.85
C LYS A 63 -3.49 39.99 -23.96
N GLY A 64 -2.25 39.78 -24.40
CA GLY A 64 -1.23 38.99 -23.69
C GLY A 64 -0.94 37.60 -24.28
N PHE A 65 -1.77 37.09 -25.21
CA PHE A 65 -1.59 35.75 -25.83
C PHE A 65 -1.22 35.79 -27.32
N GLU A 66 -0.83 36.96 -27.83
CA GLU A 66 -0.54 37.19 -29.26
C GLU A 66 0.68 36.40 -29.79
N LYS A 67 1.59 35.95 -28.93
CA LYS A 67 2.75 35.12 -29.31
C LYS A 67 2.41 33.68 -29.72
N PHE A 68 1.19 33.21 -29.45
CA PHE A 68 0.81 31.80 -29.65
C PHE A 68 -0.10 31.56 -30.87
N PHE A 69 -0.33 32.59 -31.72
CA PHE A 69 -1.13 32.46 -32.94
C PHE A 69 -0.28 32.70 -34.20
N PRO A 70 -0.31 31.79 -35.20
CA PRO A 70 0.51 31.91 -36.40
C PRO A 70 -0.11 32.94 -37.37
N GLY A 71 0.52 34.12 -37.49
CA GLY A 71 0.11 35.15 -38.46
C GLY A 71 0.45 36.61 -38.12
N GLY A 72 1.01 36.92 -36.95
CA GLY A 72 1.36 38.29 -36.56
C GLY A 72 2.72 38.75 -37.12
N LYS A 73 2.72 39.66 -38.09
CA LYS A 73 3.91 40.42 -38.53
C LYS A 73 4.55 41.16 -37.35
N LYS A 74 5.87 41.00 -37.18
CA LYS A 74 6.71 41.84 -36.31
C LYS A 74 6.68 43.30 -36.79
N LYS A 75 6.46 44.25 -35.88
CA LYS A 75 6.92 45.64 -36.04
C LYS A 75 8.17 45.83 -35.19
N GLU A 76 9.26 46.22 -35.84
CA GLU A 76 10.55 46.58 -35.27
C GLU A 76 10.57 48.02 -34.76
N ALA A 77 11.42 48.28 -33.76
CA ALA A 77 12.26 49.48 -33.62
C ALA A 77 13.27 49.27 -32.44
N PRO A 78 14.44 49.92 -32.41
CA PRO A 78 15.49 49.95 -33.42
C PRO A 78 16.88 49.52 -32.88
N GLU A 79 17.77 49.29 -33.84
CA GLU A 79 19.23 49.03 -33.89
C GLU A 79 20.14 49.24 -32.65
N THR A 80 21.09 48.31 -32.48
CA THR A 80 22.54 48.64 -32.44
C THR A 80 23.43 47.43 -32.84
N LYS A 81 23.96 47.55 -34.06
CA LYS A 81 25.22 47.06 -34.68
C LYS A 81 26.14 46.06 -33.95
N ASN A 82 26.42 44.90 -34.59
CA ASN A 82 27.66 44.57 -35.34
C ASN A 82 27.70 43.08 -35.79
N SER A 83 28.38 42.81 -36.92
CA SER A 83 28.31 41.61 -37.77
C SER A 83 29.62 40.74 -37.71
N PRO A 84 29.94 39.78 -38.63
CA PRO A 84 29.94 38.29 -38.47
C PRO A 84 31.31 37.61 -38.87
N PRO A 85 31.50 36.35 -39.39
CA PRO A 85 30.92 34.97 -39.25
C PRO A 85 32.04 33.86 -38.93
N PRO A 86 32.13 32.60 -39.48
CA PRO A 86 31.63 31.29 -38.96
C PRO A 86 32.70 30.10 -38.88
N PRO A 87 32.43 28.76 -39.05
CA PRO A 87 32.75 27.62 -38.12
C PRO A 87 33.66 26.50 -38.78
N PRO A 88 33.68 25.14 -38.50
CA PRO A 88 33.27 24.20 -37.39
C PRO A 88 34.43 23.16 -37.03
N PRO A 89 34.24 21.84 -36.72
CA PRO A 89 33.79 21.02 -35.52
C PRO A 89 34.89 19.97 -35.04
N PRO A 90 34.70 18.79 -34.36
CA PRO A 90 33.50 18.05 -33.85
C PRO A 90 33.57 17.22 -32.50
N SER A 91 32.40 16.67 -32.10
CA SER A 91 32.06 15.31 -31.56
C SER A 91 32.08 14.87 -30.06
N SER A 92 30.86 14.50 -29.57
CA SER A 92 30.43 13.36 -28.69
C SER A 92 30.80 13.39 -27.18
N ARG A 93 30.06 12.84 -26.19
CA ARG A 93 28.96 11.85 -26.10
C ARG A 93 28.33 11.83 -24.68
N ASN A 94 27.00 11.79 -24.63
CA ASN A 94 26.00 11.24 -23.67
C ASN A 94 26.15 11.03 -22.14
N THR A 95 24.93 11.08 -21.55
CA THR A 95 24.35 10.50 -20.30
C THR A 95 24.15 11.49 -19.14
N GLY A 96 23.02 11.62 -18.45
CA GLY A 96 21.74 10.89 -18.45
C GLY A 96 21.36 10.46 -17.02
N GLY A 97 20.49 11.21 -16.33
CA GLY A 97 19.98 10.90 -14.98
C GLY A 97 18.43 10.99 -14.91
N PRO A 98 17.73 10.15 -14.11
CA PRO A 98 16.27 10.06 -14.11
C PRO A 98 15.58 10.73 -12.90
N GLN A 99 14.29 11.03 -13.06
CA GLN A 99 13.42 11.68 -12.07
C GLN A 99 12.24 10.76 -11.69
N LYS A 100 11.85 10.86 -10.40
CA LYS A 100 10.89 10.09 -9.59
C LYS A 100 9.46 9.91 -10.15
N GLN A 101 8.82 8.80 -9.74
CA GLN A 101 7.37 8.57 -9.70
C GLN A 101 6.85 8.60 -8.25
N SER A 102 5.63 9.11 -8.07
CA SER A 102 4.74 8.94 -6.93
C SER A 102 3.40 8.38 -7.42
N GLU A 103 2.78 7.55 -6.58
CA GLU A 103 1.66 6.64 -6.83
C GLU A 103 0.30 7.30 -7.09
N GLY A 104 -0.63 6.56 -7.72
CA GLY A 104 -2.07 6.75 -7.51
C GLY A 104 -3.03 6.47 -8.68
N GLN A 105 -3.26 5.18 -8.95
CA GLN A 105 -4.57 4.58 -9.30
C GLN A 105 -5.20 4.80 -10.69
N ASP A 106 -5.80 3.70 -11.18
CA ASP A 106 -6.59 3.50 -12.41
C ASP A 106 -5.84 3.44 -13.75
N ASP A 107 -5.08 2.35 -13.97
CA ASP A 107 -4.51 2.02 -15.29
C ASP A 107 -4.84 0.59 -15.72
N TRP A 108 -6.13 0.29 -15.86
CA TRP A 108 -6.64 -0.97 -16.41
C TRP A 108 -6.71 -0.97 -17.96
N PHE A 109 -6.64 0.20 -18.61
CA PHE A 109 -6.82 0.32 -20.07
C PHE A 109 -5.51 0.45 -20.88
N SER A 110 -4.35 0.65 -20.25
CA SER A 110 -3.10 0.97 -20.97
C SER A 110 -2.25 -0.26 -21.35
N GLN A 111 -2.47 -1.43 -20.74
CA GLN A 111 -1.66 -2.64 -21.01
C GLN A 111 -2.13 -3.48 -22.20
N PHE A 112 -3.31 -3.24 -22.78
CA PHE A 112 -3.79 -4.02 -23.92
C PHE A 112 -3.16 -3.63 -25.27
N SER A 113 -2.36 -2.56 -25.33
CA SER A 113 -1.83 -1.99 -26.59
C SER A 113 -0.33 -2.20 -26.84
N LYS A 114 0.36 -3.01 -26.03
CA LYS A 114 1.82 -3.23 -26.13
C LYS A 114 2.25 -4.67 -26.35
N ALA A 115 1.43 -5.44 -27.06
CA ALA A 115 1.80 -6.79 -27.52
C ALA A 115 1.45 -7.00 -29.00
N THR A 116 1.88 -6.11 -29.89
CA THR A 116 2.19 -6.43 -31.29
C THR A 116 3.12 -5.35 -31.85
N GLY A 117 4.26 -5.76 -32.42
CA GLY A 117 5.06 -4.91 -33.30
C GLY A 117 6.39 -4.38 -32.74
N GLY A 118 7.32 -5.30 -32.45
CA GLY A 118 8.75 -4.98 -32.53
C GLY A 118 9.26 -5.15 -33.96
N GLY A 119 10.17 -4.26 -34.39
CA GLY A 119 11.15 -4.57 -35.44
C GLY A 119 11.21 -3.64 -36.65
N GLY A 120 12.27 -2.81 -36.71
CA GLY A 120 13.08 -2.61 -37.93
C GLY A 120 12.64 -1.53 -38.93
N GLY A 121 13.04 -0.28 -38.71
CA GLY A 121 12.98 0.79 -39.71
C GLY A 121 14.27 0.89 -40.54
N GLY A 122 14.19 0.50 -41.81
CA GLY A 122 15.13 0.85 -42.89
C GLY A 122 14.71 2.15 -43.60
N LYS A 123 15.71 2.88 -44.11
CA LYS A 123 15.62 4.15 -44.85
C LYS A 123 14.73 4.10 -46.11
N GLY A 124 14.10 5.23 -46.44
CA GLY A 124 13.93 5.64 -47.85
C GLY A 124 12.64 6.37 -48.24
N THR A 125 12.78 7.69 -48.48
CA THR A 125 12.17 8.48 -49.58
C THR A 125 10.65 8.63 -49.74
N GLY A 126 10.16 9.83 -49.38
CA GLY A 126 9.47 10.82 -50.24
C GLY A 126 8.34 10.42 -51.19
N GLY A 127 7.12 10.93 -50.93
CA GLY A 127 6.04 11.06 -51.93
C GLY A 127 4.72 11.56 -51.35
N LYS A 128 4.23 12.71 -51.81
CA LYS A 128 2.90 13.30 -51.45
C LYS A 128 1.76 12.43 -52.01
N GLN A 129 0.77 12.10 -51.20
CA GLN A 129 -0.58 11.72 -51.68
C GLN A 129 -1.68 12.25 -50.75
N GLN A 130 -2.70 12.82 -51.38
CA GLN A 130 -3.89 13.44 -50.79
C GLN A 130 -4.76 12.38 -50.07
N GLY A 131 -5.19 12.67 -48.85
CA GLY A 131 -6.02 11.77 -48.05
C GLY A 131 -7.48 11.76 -48.48
N LYS A 132 -7.92 10.64 -49.05
CA LYS A 132 -9.31 10.22 -49.21
C LYS A 132 -9.79 9.65 -47.85
N TRP A 133 -10.96 10.06 -47.35
CA TRP A 133 -11.51 9.57 -46.09
C TRP A 133 -12.08 8.14 -46.25
N PRO A 134 -11.91 7.20 -45.29
CA PRO A 134 -12.07 5.77 -45.57
C PRO A 134 -13.32 5.19 -44.89
N TRP A 135 -14.51 5.30 -45.51
CA TRP A 135 -15.66 4.48 -45.14
C TRP A 135 -16.40 4.10 -46.43
N ASP A 136 -16.72 2.81 -46.59
CA ASP A 136 -17.55 2.32 -47.69
C ASP A 136 -18.96 2.91 -47.61
N GLU A 137 -19.59 3.16 -48.76
CA GLU A 137 -20.96 3.69 -48.89
C GLU A 137 -21.99 2.85 -48.10
N GLN A 138 -21.76 1.54 -47.98
CA GLN A 138 -22.55 0.61 -47.17
C GLN A 138 -22.42 0.85 -45.65
N GLN A 139 -21.25 1.28 -45.17
CA GLN A 139 -21.00 1.51 -43.74
C GLN A 139 -21.67 2.82 -43.28
N THR A 140 -21.71 3.83 -44.15
CA THR A 140 -22.48 5.07 -43.90
C THR A 140 -23.98 4.82 -43.86
N LEU A 141 -24.52 3.94 -44.72
CA LEU A 141 -25.94 3.60 -44.74
C LEU A 141 -26.37 2.82 -43.48
N LEU A 142 -25.52 1.90 -43.00
CA LEU A 142 -25.72 1.14 -41.76
C LEU A 142 -25.71 2.04 -40.52
N LEU A 143 -24.81 3.02 -40.47
CA LEU A 143 -24.74 4.00 -39.37
C LEU A 143 -25.97 4.93 -39.35
N LEU A 144 -26.44 5.37 -40.51
CA LEU A 144 -27.69 6.14 -40.63
C LEU A 144 -28.92 5.32 -40.23
N GLY A 145 -28.99 4.04 -40.62
CA GLY A 145 -30.05 3.13 -40.19
C GLY A 145 -30.03 2.84 -38.68
N ALA A 146 -28.84 2.69 -38.08
CA ALA A 146 -28.68 2.51 -36.65
C ALA A 146 -29.08 3.77 -35.86
N PHE A 147 -28.73 4.96 -36.35
CA PHE A 147 -29.16 6.23 -35.75
C PHE A 147 -30.68 6.45 -35.88
N GLY A 148 -31.27 6.12 -37.03
CA GLY A 148 -32.72 6.17 -37.22
C GLY A 148 -33.48 5.19 -36.34
N GLY A 149 -32.96 3.96 -36.19
CA GLY A 149 -33.52 2.95 -35.29
C GLY A 149 -33.40 3.34 -33.82
N ALA A 150 -32.27 3.93 -33.40
CA ALA A 150 -32.08 4.45 -32.06
C ALA A 150 -32.98 5.65 -31.76
N ALA A 151 -33.19 6.55 -32.72
CA ALA A 151 -34.12 7.68 -32.59
C ALA A 151 -35.58 7.23 -32.53
N GLY A 152 -35.96 6.22 -33.33
CA GLY A 152 -37.29 5.60 -33.27
C GLY A 152 -37.54 4.88 -31.95
N LEU A 153 -36.54 4.14 -31.44
CA LEU A 153 -36.60 3.48 -30.14
C LEU A 153 -36.65 4.50 -28.98
N TYR A 154 -35.89 5.58 -29.07
CA TYR A 154 -35.92 6.69 -28.11
C TYR A 154 -37.31 7.35 -28.08
N TYR A 155 -37.91 7.63 -29.23
CA TYR A 155 -39.25 8.21 -29.30
C TYR A 155 -40.32 7.26 -28.74
N MET A 156 -40.16 5.94 -28.93
CA MET A 156 -41.09 4.94 -28.41
C MET A 156 -40.97 4.74 -26.89
N ILE A 157 -39.75 4.84 -26.33
CA ILE A 157 -39.48 4.67 -24.90
C ILE A 157 -39.89 5.92 -24.09
N TYR A 158 -39.75 7.13 -24.66
CA TYR A 158 -40.10 8.38 -23.98
C TYR A 158 -41.51 8.90 -24.31
N GLY A 159 -42.39 8.05 -24.85
CA GLY A 159 -43.78 8.38 -25.12
C GLY A 159 -44.59 8.72 -23.85
N ALA A 160 -44.89 10.01 -23.68
CA ALA A 160 -45.88 10.62 -22.77
C ALA A 160 -45.95 10.05 -21.34
N ALA A 161 -44.92 10.30 -20.53
CA ALA A 161 -45.05 10.29 -19.07
C ALA A 161 -45.94 11.46 -18.60
N GLY A 162 -46.78 11.23 -17.59
CA GLY A 162 -47.62 12.28 -17.00
C GLY A 162 -46.80 13.42 -16.38
N PRO A 163 -47.41 14.59 -16.07
CA PRO A 163 -46.70 15.67 -15.38
C PRO A 163 -46.24 15.22 -13.97
N GLU A 164 -45.05 15.66 -13.56
CA GLU A 164 -44.51 15.44 -12.22
C GLU A 164 -45.10 16.49 -11.26
N ILE A 165 -45.53 16.07 -10.06
CA ILE A 165 -46.02 16.96 -8.99
C ILE A 165 -45.24 16.76 -7.70
N ASN A 166 -45.40 17.65 -6.73
CA ASN A 166 -44.81 17.50 -5.40
C ASN A 166 -45.83 16.95 -4.39
N TRP A 167 -45.37 16.40 -3.26
CA TRP A 167 -46.25 15.85 -2.20
C TRP A 167 -47.26 16.87 -1.69
N LYS A 168 -46.85 18.12 -1.47
CA LYS A 168 -47.76 19.20 -1.02
C LYS A 168 -48.83 19.52 -2.07
N ASP A 169 -48.47 19.50 -3.34
CA ASP A 169 -49.41 19.74 -4.44
C ASP A 169 -50.40 18.58 -4.56
N PHE A 170 -49.93 17.34 -4.37
CA PHE A 170 -50.79 16.17 -4.27
C PHE A 170 -51.84 16.30 -3.16
N VAL A 171 -51.42 16.65 -1.94
CA VAL A 171 -52.33 16.78 -0.80
C VAL A 171 -53.34 17.91 -1.01
N ASN A 172 -52.89 19.10 -1.41
CA ASN A 172 -53.74 20.28 -1.49
C ASN A 172 -54.65 20.31 -2.73
N ASN A 173 -54.12 19.93 -3.90
CA ASN A 173 -54.82 20.14 -5.17
C ASN A 173 -55.54 18.89 -5.69
N TYR A 174 -55.21 17.70 -5.16
CA TYR A 174 -55.79 16.45 -5.64
C TYR A 174 -56.50 15.67 -4.53
N LEU A 175 -55.87 15.52 -3.37
CA LEU A 175 -56.40 14.75 -2.25
C LEU A 175 -57.51 15.49 -1.50
N ALA A 176 -57.27 16.74 -1.08
CA ALA A 176 -58.26 17.58 -0.39
C ALA A 176 -59.59 17.78 -1.16
N PRO A 177 -59.60 18.05 -2.48
CA PRO A 177 -60.84 18.14 -3.25
C PRO A 177 -61.47 16.77 -3.60
N GLY A 178 -60.87 15.65 -3.19
CA GLY A 178 -61.44 14.30 -3.38
C GLY A 178 -61.43 13.78 -4.83
N ILE A 179 -60.52 14.31 -5.66
CA ILE A 179 -60.44 14.05 -7.11
C ILE A 179 -59.65 12.76 -7.41
N VAL A 180 -58.90 12.24 -6.44
CA VAL A 180 -58.13 11.01 -6.55
C VAL A 180 -59.06 9.79 -6.52
N ASP A 181 -58.88 8.88 -7.48
CA ASP A 181 -59.56 7.58 -7.55
C ASP A 181 -58.77 6.52 -6.78
N ARG A 182 -57.49 6.37 -7.14
CA ARG A 182 -56.55 5.46 -6.47
C ARG A 182 -55.10 5.86 -6.69
N VAL A 183 -54.24 5.32 -5.85
CA VAL A 183 -52.80 5.59 -5.86
C VAL A 183 -52.03 4.29 -6.12
N GLU A 184 -51.18 4.29 -7.14
CA GLU A 184 -50.38 3.14 -7.58
C GLU A 184 -48.90 3.38 -7.27
N VAL A 185 -48.28 2.59 -6.39
CA VAL A 185 -46.83 2.66 -6.10
C VAL A 185 -46.08 1.82 -7.13
N VAL A 186 -45.27 2.46 -7.97
CA VAL A 186 -44.54 1.81 -9.06
C VAL A 186 -43.09 1.57 -8.66
N ASN A 187 -42.66 0.30 -8.74
CA ASN A 187 -41.27 -0.14 -8.48
C ASN A 187 -40.69 0.33 -7.13
N LYS A 188 -41.55 0.62 -6.14
CA LYS A 188 -41.21 1.19 -4.81
C LYS A 188 -40.41 2.50 -4.87
N ARG A 189 -40.42 3.21 -6.00
CA ARG A 189 -39.62 4.44 -6.23
C ARG A 189 -40.47 5.68 -6.39
N TRP A 190 -41.64 5.54 -7.01
CA TRP A 190 -42.51 6.65 -7.31
C TRP A 190 -43.97 6.23 -7.24
N VAL A 191 -44.84 7.23 -7.15
CA VAL A 191 -46.27 7.08 -6.94
C VAL A 191 -47.01 7.67 -8.13
N ARG A 192 -47.93 6.89 -8.68
CA ARG A 192 -48.81 7.24 -9.79
C ARG A 192 -50.21 7.48 -9.27
N VAL A 193 -50.72 8.69 -9.46
CA VAL A 193 -52.03 9.13 -9.02
C VAL A 193 -53.00 9.06 -10.20
N ARG A 194 -54.07 8.28 -10.06
CA ARG A 194 -55.18 8.27 -11.02
C ARG A 194 -56.32 9.15 -10.53
N LEU A 195 -56.82 9.99 -11.43
CA LEU A 195 -57.93 10.90 -11.16
C LEU A 195 -59.26 10.23 -11.53
N LYS A 196 -60.34 10.60 -10.84
CA LYS A 196 -61.70 10.12 -11.14
C LYS A 196 -62.13 10.54 -12.56
N PRO A 197 -62.98 9.76 -13.24
CA PRO A 197 -63.46 10.10 -14.58
C PRO A 197 -64.19 11.45 -14.55
N GLY A 198 -63.64 12.46 -15.22
CA GLY A 198 -64.18 13.82 -15.26
C GLY A 198 -63.15 14.93 -15.02
N HIS A 199 -62.00 14.63 -14.41
CA HIS A 199 -60.89 15.57 -14.22
C HIS A 199 -59.64 15.05 -14.94
N GLN A 200 -59.32 15.58 -16.14
CA GLN A 200 -58.13 15.20 -16.92
C GLN A 200 -57.09 16.33 -16.92
N THR A 201 -55.81 15.99 -16.73
CA THR A 201 -54.66 16.89 -16.94
C THR A 201 -53.93 16.50 -18.24
N GLN A 202 -52.85 17.18 -18.64
CA GLN A 202 -52.05 16.89 -19.85
C GLN A 202 -51.41 15.48 -19.92
N GLY A 203 -51.80 14.56 -19.02
CA GLY A 203 -51.47 13.15 -19.02
C GLY A 203 -52.58 12.33 -18.35
N LYS A 204 -52.64 11.03 -18.67
CA LYS A 204 -53.64 10.08 -18.13
C LYS A 204 -53.51 9.85 -16.62
N TYR A 205 -52.37 10.22 -16.05
CA TYR A 205 -52.04 10.15 -14.63
C TYR A 205 -51.05 11.26 -14.29
N VAL A 206 -50.90 11.52 -13.00
CA VAL A 206 -49.89 12.43 -12.45
C VAL A 206 -48.96 11.60 -11.55
N TRP A 207 -47.69 11.96 -11.42
CA TRP A 207 -46.76 11.16 -10.63
C TRP A 207 -45.78 12.00 -9.80
N PHE A 208 -45.22 11.39 -8.75
CA PHE A 208 -44.19 11.99 -7.91
C PHE A 208 -43.28 10.93 -7.27
N ASN A 209 -42.05 11.31 -6.93
CA ASN A 209 -41.07 10.41 -6.33
C ASN A 209 -41.28 10.23 -4.82
N ILE A 210 -40.97 9.03 -4.31
CA ILE A 210 -41.02 8.71 -2.87
C ILE A 210 -39.67 8.19 -2.38
N GLY A 211 -39.31 8.53 -1.14
CA GLY A 211 -38.07 8.07 -0.51
C GLY A 211 -38.17 6.63 -0.01
N SER A 212 -39.23 6.32 0.74
CA SER A 212 -39.55 4.96 1.17
C SER A 212 -41.05 4.75 1.17
N VAL A 213 -41.47 3.50 0.94
CA VAL A 213 -42.89 3.11 0.93
C VAL A 213 -43.51 3.31 2.32
N ASP A 214 -42.80 2.91 3.37
CA ASP A 214 -43.31 3.00 4.75
C ASP A 214 -43.52 4.45 5.19
N THR A 215 -42.63 5.36 4.78
CA THR A 215 -42.80 6.81 5.07
C THR A 215 -43.96 7.39 4.27
N PHE A 216 -44.16 6.93 3.04
CA PHE A 216 -45.28 7.36 2.20
C PHE A 216 -46.63 6.95 2.78
N GLU A 217 -46.80 5.68 3.18
CA GLU A 217 -48.06 5.19 3.77
C GLU A 217 -48.40 5.94 5.07
N ARG A 218 -47.41 6.13 5.96
CA ARG A 218 -47.60 6.89 7.20
C ARG A 218 -48.01 8.34 6.93
N ASN A 219 -47.37 9.01 5.96
CA ASN A 219 -47.70 10.39 5.62
C ASN A 219 -49.09 10.50 4.99
N LEU A 220 -49.49 9.53 4.18
CA LEU A 220 -50.83 9.47 3.58
C LEU A 220 -51.91 9.23 4.64
N GLU A 221 -51.67 8.30 5.58
CA GLU A 221 -52.57 8.01 6.68
C GLU A 221 -52.76 9.23 7.59
N ASN A 222 -51.66 9.89 7.98
CA ASN A 222 -51.70 11.13 8.77
C ASN A 222 -52.47 12.25 8.03
N ALA A 223 -52.24 12.43 6.73
CA ALA A 223 -52.95 13.44 5.95
C ALA A 223 -54.46 13.15 5.87
N GLN A 224 -54.87 11.89 5.71
CA GLN A 224 -56.28 11.50 5.69
C GLN A 224 -56.96 11.68 7.05
N LEU A 225 -56.24 11.42 8.16
CA LEU A 225 -56.71 11.65 9.52
C LEU A 225 -56.88 13.15 9.81
N GLU A 226 -55.91 13.99 9.42
CA GLU A 226 -56.00 15.45 9.56
C GLU A 226 -57.19 16.04 8.78
N MET A 227 -57.55 15.43 7.65
CA MET A 227 -58.70 15.83 6.84
C MET A 227 -60.04 15.24 7.32
N GLY A 228 -60.05 14.45 8.39
CA GLY A 228 -61.27 13.88 8.98
C GLY A 228 -61.98 12.86 8.09
N ILE A 229 -61.25 12.19 7.20
CA ILE A 229 -61.80 11.16 6.31
C ILE A 229 -62.06 9.90 7.14
N GLU A 230 -63.28 9.35 7.07
CA GLU A 230 -63.60 8.10 7.78
C GLU A 230 -62.75 6.92 7.26
N PRO A 231 -62.37 5.94 8.12
CA PRO A 231 -61.55 4.79 7.73
C PRO A 231 -62.11 3.97 6.55
N SER A 232 -63.43 4.00 6.35
CA SER A 232 -64.15 3.36 5.25
C SER A 232 -63.87 4.00 3.88
N ASN A 233 -63.50 5.27 3.85
CA ASN A 233 -63.24 6.07 2.64
C ASN A 233 -61.74 6.35 2.42
N HIS A 234 -60.86 5.64 3.11
CA HIS A 234 -59.42 5.75 2.90
C HIS A 234 -59.03 5.34 1.48
N LEU A 235 -58.09 6.08 0.88
CA LEU A 235 -57.61 5.74 -0.46
C LEU A 235 -56.83 4.42 -0.42
N SER A 236 -57.13 3.54 -1.37
CA SER A 236 -56.39 2.30 -1.55
C SER A 236 -55.05 2.55 -2.24
N VAL A 237 -53.98 1.99 -1.65
CA VAL A 237 -52.63 1.98 -2.21
C VAL A 237 -52.40 0.64 -2.92
N VAL A 238 -52.20 0.68 -4.24
CA VAL A 238 -51.98 -0.51 -5.07
C VAL A 238 -50.52 -0.58 -5.47
N TYR A 239 -49.89 -1.74 -5.30
CA TYR A 239 -48.50 -1.95 -5.67
C TYR A 239 -48.39 -2.54 -7.07
N THR A 240 -47.69 -1.85 -7.98
CA THR A 240 -47.47 -2.31 -9.34
C THR A 240 -45.97 -2.37 -9.63
N SER A 241 -45.49 -3.52 -10.08
CA SER A 241 -44.14 -3.66 -10.63
C SER A 241 -44.20 -3.53 -12.15
N GLU A 242 -43.72 -2.42 -12.70
CA GLU A 242 -43.60 -2.25 -14.15
C GLU A 242 -42.15 -2.53 -14.57
N SER A 243 -41.95 -3.33 -15.63
CA SER A 243 -40.62 -3.52 -16.19
C SER A 243 -40.22 -2.25 -16.95
N ASP A 244 -39.53 -1.34 -16.27
CA ASP A 244 -38.81 -0.26 -16.95
C ASP A 244 -37.85 -0.92 -17.93
N GLY A 245 -37.91 -0.61 -19.23
CA GLY A 245 -37.12 -1.23 -20.31
C GLY A 245 -35.58 -1.20 -20.13
N SER A 246 -35.10 -0.75 -18.98
CA SER A 246 -33.76 -0.93 -18.41
C SER A 246 -33.17 -2.34 -18.59
N PHE A 247 -33.95 -3.42 -18.51
CA PHE A 247 -33.46 -4.77 -18.78
C PHE A 247 -32.97 -4.94 -20.22
N ILE A 248 -33.69 -4.35 -21.18
CA ILE A 248 -33.33 -4.38 -22.60
C ILE A 248 -32.10 -3.50 -22.84
N LEU A 249 -32.02 -2.34 -22.20
CA LEU A 249 -30.84 -1.46 -22.27
C LEU A 249 -29.58 -2.13 -21.68
N GLY A 250 -29.74 -2.90 -20.59
CA GLY A 250 -28.65 -3.65 -19.97
C GLY A 250 -28.13 -4.84 -20.80
N MET A 251 -28.92 -5.33 -21.76
CA MET A 251 -28.52 -6.38 -22.70
C MET A 251 -27.75 -5.84 -23.92
N ILE A 252 -27.80 -4.53 -24.20
CA ILE A 252 -27.12 -3.90 -25.34
C ILE A 252 -25.59 -4.09 -25.29
N PRO A 253 -24.89 -3.87 -24.14
CA PRO A 253 -23.45 -4.09 -24.06
C PRO A 253 -23.06 -5.55 -24.30
N THR A 254 -23.82 -6.51 -23.77
CA THR A 254 -23.58 -7.95 -23.98
C THR A 254 -23.82 -8.36 -25.44
N LEU A 255 -24.86 -7.84 -26.09
CA LEU A 255 -25.13 -8.11 -27.51
C LEU A 255 -24.09 -7.44 -28.42
N LEU A 256 -23.58 -6.26 -28.06
CA LEU A 256 -22.47 -5.63 -28.77
C LEU A 256 -21.17 -6.43 -28.65
N ILE A 257 -20.86 -6.98 -27.47
CA ILE A 257 -19.69 -7.84 -27.28
C ILE A 257 -19.84 -9.14 -28.08
N ILE A 258 -21.00 -9.80 -28.02
CA ILE A 258 -21.27 -11.03 -28.79
C ILE A 258 -21.22 -10.74 -30.30
N GLY A 259 -21.82 -9.63 -30.74
CA GLY A 259 -21.77 -9.18 -32.13
C GLY A 259 -20.35 -8.84 -32.59
N PHE A 260 -19.56 -8.18 -31.75
CA PHE A 260 -18.15 -7.89 -31.99
C PHE A 260 -17.31 -9.17 -32.03
N LEU A 261 -17.58 -10.14 -31.16
CA LEU A 261 -16.90 -11.43 -31.13
C LEU A 261 -17.20 -12.28 -32.38
N LEU A 262 -18.47 -12.33 -32.79
CA LEU A 262 -18.91 -12.97 -34.04
C LEU A 262 -18.33 -12.27 -35.28
N TYR A 263 -18.22 -10.94 -35.25
CA TYR A 263 -17.59 -10.16 -36.30
C TYR A 263 -16.07 -10.41 -36.36
N MET A 264 -15.39 -10.52 -35.21
CA MET A 264 -13.98 -10.93 -35.11
C MET A 264 -13.76 -12.35 -35.64
N LEU A 265 -14.62 -13.31 -35.28
CA LEU A 265 -14.55 -14.67 -35.81
C LEU A 265 -14.79 -14.73 -37.32
N ARG A 266 -15.62 -13.81 -37.86
CA ARG A 266 -15.90 -13.73 -39.29
C ARG A 266 -14.88 -12.90 -40.09
N ARG A 267 -14.01 -12.12 -39.41
CA ARG A 267 -12.93 -11.31 -40.03
C ARG A 267 -11.50 -11.77 -39.69
N GLY A 268 -11.31 -12.76 -38.82
CA GLY A 268 -10.04 -13.49 -38.73
C GLY A 268 -9.74 -14.23 -40.04
N PRO A 269 -8.48 -14.56 -40.36
CA PRO A 269 -8.10 -15.25 -41.59
C PRO A 269 -8.53 -16.72 -41.54
N MET A 270 -9.84 -16.95 -41.56
CA MET A 270 -10.49 -18.24 -41.77
C MET A 270 -11.67 -18.01 -42.72
N GLY A 271 -11.31 -17.54 -43.91
CA GLY A 271 -12.20 -17.39 -45.06
C GLY A 271 -11.72 -18.25 -46.23
N SER A 272 -11.46 -19.54 -46.00
CA SER A 272 -11.40 -20.55 -47.06
C SER A 272 -11.37 -21.96 -46.47
N GLY A 273 -12.39 -22.75 -46.78
CA GLY A 273 -12.25 -24.20 -47.02
C GLY A 273 -11.99 -25.13 -45.83
N GLY A 274 -13.08 -25.73 -45.32
CA GLY A 274 -13.22 -27.17 -45.07
C GLY A 274 -12.06 -28.00 -44.49
N GLY A 275 -12.30 -28.55 -43.30
CA GLY A 275 -11.90 -29.91 -42.92
C GLY A 275 -10.43 -30.15 -42.55
N GLY A 276 -10.21 -30.76 -41.39
CA GLY A 276 -8.94 -31.45 -41.11
C GLY A 276 -8.31 -31.10 -39.76
N VAL A 277 -8.49 -32.00 -38.81
CA VAL A 277 -7.64 -32.16 -37.63
C VAL A 277 -6.19 -32.38 -38.09
N SER A 278 -5.25 -31.50 -37.72
CA SER A 278 -3.85 -31.88 -37.44
C SER A 278 -3.00 -30.74 -36.85
N ARG A 279 -2.57 -30.98 -35.62
CA ARG A 279 -1.17 -31.02 -35.16
C ARG A 279 -0.19 -29.97 -35.72
N GLY A 280 0.27 -29.10 -34.81
CA GLY A 280 1.63 -28.55 -34.85
C GLY A 280 1.73 -27.07 -35.20
N GLY A 281 1.59 -26.21 -34.19
CA GLY A 281 1.85 -24.77 -34.34
C GLY A 281 1.88 -24.09 -32.97
N ARG A 282 3.08 -23.98 -32.41
CA ARG A 282 3.39 -23.32 -31.13
C ARG A 282 3.11 -21.81 -31.28
N GLY A 283 1.88 -21.40 -31.01
CA GLY A 283 1.42 -20.02 -30.97
C GLY A 283 0.72 -19.76 -29.63
N GLY A 284 1.26 -18.85 -28.83
CA GLY A 284 0.75 -18.54 -27.50
C GLY A 284 -0.70 -18.05 -27.54
N GLY A 285 -1.61 -18.88 -27.06
CA GLY A 285 -3.02 -18.54 -26.88
C GLY A 285 -3.51 -19.11 -25.57
N ILE A 286 -3.96 -18.22 -24.65
CA ILE A 286 -4.90 -18.43 -23.52
C ILE A 286 -4.59 -19.56 -22.50
N PHE A 287 -3.69 -20.50 -22.77
CA PHE A 287 -3.37 -21.68 -21.96
C PHE A 287 -2.05 -21.57 -21.15
N GLY A 288 -1.34 -20.45 -21.23
CA GLY A 288 -0.09 -20.21 -20.49
C GLY A 288 -0.27 -19.72 -19.04
N PHE A 289 -1.51 -19.65 -18.53
CA PHE A 289 -1.80 -19.03 -17.23
C PHE A 289 -1.46 -19.90 -16.01
N GLY A 290 -0.96 -21.14 -16.19
CA GLY A 290 -0.72 -22.10 -15.11
C GLY A 290 0.74 -22.45 -14.80
N GLU A 291 1.72 -21.92 -15.55
CA GLU A 291 3.15 -22.14 -15.26
C GLU A 291 3.58 -21.33 -14.03
N SER A 292 4.43 -21.92 -13.19
CA SER A 292 4.97 -21.25 -12.00
C SER A 292 5.96 -20.15 -12.38
N THR A 293 5.85 -18.99 -11.72
CA THR A 293 6.78 -17.85 -11.85
C THR A 293 8.06 -18.03 -11.02
N ALA A 294 8.29 -19.25 -10.52
CA ALA A 294 9.39 -19.57 -9.62
C ALA A 294 10.75 -19.26 -10.26
N LYS A 295 11.57 -18.48 -9.55
CA LYS A 295 12.92 -18.17 -10.00
C LYS A 295 13.85 -19.25 -9.49
N LEU A 296 14.41 -20.02 -10.42
CA LEU A 296 15.49 -20.95 -10.14
C LEU A 296 16.81 -20.18 -10.16
N VAL A 297 17.47 -20.11 -8.99
CA VAL A 297 18.83 -19.60 -8.88
C VAL A 297 19.75 -20.82 -8.91
N ALA A 298 20.58 -20.88 -9.95
CA ALA A 298 21.56 -21.96 -10.07
C ALA A 298 22.59 -21.83 -8.93
N GLN A 299 23.17 -22.97 -8.53
CA GLN A 299 24.14 -23.05 -7.44
C GLN A 299 25.30 -22.04 -7.59
N GLN A 300 25.75 -21.78 -8.82
CA GLN A 300 26.89 -20.89 -9.12
C GLN A 300 26.58 -19.39 -8.92
N ASP A 301 25.31 -19.02 -8.83
CA ASP A 301 24.89 -17.61 -8.73
C ASP A 301 24.63 -17.17 -7.27
N ILE A 302 24.71 -18.10 -6.30
CA ILE A 302 24.47 -17.82 -4.88
C ILE A 302 25.78 -17.38 -4.21
N ASN A 303 25.99 -16.07 -4.10
CA ASN A 303 27.19 -15.47 -3.49
C ASN A 303 27.04 -15.15 -1.98
N VAL A 304 26.12 -15.82 -1.26
CA VAL A 304 25.84 -15.51 0.16
C VAL A 304 26.05 -16.75 1.01
N ASN A 305 26.87 -16.62 2.05
CA ASN A 305 27.21 -17.70 3.00
C ASN A 305 26.77 -17.35 4.43
N PHE A 306 26.88 -18.29 5.37
CA PHE A 306 26.64 -18.03 6.80
C PHE A 306 27.64 -17.05 7.40
N ALA A 307 28.78 -16.80 6.76
CA ALA A 307 29.72 -15.75 7.15
C ALA A 307 29.15 -14.33 6.94
N ASP A 308 28.16 -14.18 6.07
CA ASP A 308 27.49 -12.90 5.77
C ASP A 308 26.22 -12.68 6.60
N VAL A 309 25.85 -13.65 7.44
CA VAL A 309 24.70 -13.59 8.35
C VAL A 309 25.20 -13.62 9.79
N ALA A 310 24.83 -12.63 10.58
CA ALA A 310 25.27 -12.48 11.97
C ALA A 310 24.13 -12.01 12.88
N GLY A 311 24.27 -12.19 14.19
CA GLY A 311 23.31 -11.74 15.20
C GLY A 311 22.05 -12.59 15.29
N CYS A 312 22.12 -13.83 14.83
CA CYS A 312 21.04 -14.82 14.90
C CYS A 312 21.60 -16.25 14.97
N GLU A 313 22.55 -16.47 15.87
CA GLU A 313 23.35 -17.69 16.01
C GLU A 313 22.49 -18.89 16.39
N GLU A 314 21.48 -18.69 17.23
CA GLU A 314 20.49 -19.72 17.60
C GLU A 314 19.72 -20.20 16.36
N ALA A 315 19.21 -19.26 15.56
CA ALA A 315 18.51 -19.57 14.31
C ALA A 315 19.44 -20.21 13.27
N LYS A 316 20.70 -19.76 13.19
CA LYS A 316 21.72 -20.38 12.33
C LYS A 316 21.99 -21.82 12.75
N LEU A 317 22.06 -22.10 14.05
CA LEU A 317 22.32 -23.43 14.57
C LEU A 317 21.20 -24.42 14.18
N GLU A 318 19.94 -24.03 14.35
CA GLU A 318 18.80 -24.85 13.94
C GLU A 318 18.80 -25.09 12.42
N ILE A 319 19.16 -24.09 11.62
CA ILE A 319 19.20 -24.20 10.16
C ILE A 319 20.40 -25.00 9.67
N MET A 320 21.52 -24.96 10.40
CA MET A 320 22.71 -25.75 10.10
C MET A 320 22.43 -27.27 10.15
N GLU A 321 21.44 -27.72 10.93
CA GLU A 321 20.98 -29.12 10.87
C GLU A 321 20.51 -29.51 9.47
N PHE A 322 19.76 -28.63 8.80
CA PHE A 322 19.29 -28.86 7.43
C PHE A 322 20.44 -28.87 6.42
N VAL A 323 21.44 -27.99 6.61
CA VAL A 323 22.65 -27.96 5.76
C VAL A 323 23.47 -29.23 5.94
N ASN A 324 23.72 -29.65 7.18
CA ASN A 324 24.46 -30.87 7.46
C ASN A 324 23.71 -32.10 6.95
N PHE A 325 22.38 -32.11 7.02
CA PHE A 325 21.57 -33.15 6.41
C PHE A 325 21.76 -33.21 4.88
N LEU A 326 21.71 -32.08 4.19
CA LEU A 326 21.88 -32.04 2.73
C LEU A 326 23.29 -32.47 2.29
N LYS A 327 24.31 -32.21 3.10
CA LYS A 327 25.70 -32.66 2.85
C LYS A 327 25.94 -34.13 3.23
N ASN A 328 25.46 -34.56 4.40
CA ASN A 328 25.76 -35.85 5.02
C ASN A 328 24.48 -36.60 5.45
N PRO A 329 23.59 -37.00 4.52
CA PRO A 329 22.31 -37.61 4.88
C PRO A 329 22.47 -38.95 5.61
N GLN A 330 23.53 -39.72 5.32
CA GLN A 330 23.78 -41.03 5.91
C GLN A 330 23.90 -41.00 7.45
N GLN A 331 24.52 -39.94 7.99
CA GLN A 331 24.68 -39.79 9.44
C GLN A 331 23.32 -39.80 10.17
N TYR A 332 22.29 -39.23 9.56
CA TYR A 332 20.95 -39.16 10.12
C TYR A 332 20.16 -40.45 9.85
N ILE A 333 20.34 -41.07 8.68
CA ILE A 333 19.70 -42.33 8.30
C ILE A 333 20.19 -43.47 9.20
N ASP A 334 21.49 -43.55 9.48
CA ASP A 334 22.11 -44.56 10.35
C ASP A 334 21.54 -44.51 11.78
N LEU A 335 21.18 -43.32 12.24
CA LEU A 335 20.56 -43.08 13.55
C LEU A 335 19.03 -43.28 13.55
N GLY A 336 18.43 -43.55 12.39
CA GLY A 336 16.98 -43.66 12.22
C GLY A 336 16.23 -42.34 12.40
N ALA A 337 16.93 -41.20 12.32
CA ALA A 337 16.33 -39.88 12.46
C ALA A 337 15.50 -39.54 11.21
N LYS A 338 14.25 -39.09 11.42
CA LYS A 338 13.40 -38.60 10.32
C LYS A 338 13.78 -37.17 9.97
N ILE A 339 13.82 -36.91 8.67
CA ILE A 339 14.19 -35.60 8.13
C ILE A 339 13.03 -34.62 8.36
N PRO A 340 13.27 -33.44 8.97
CA PRO A 340 12.28 -32.38 9.00
C PRO A 340 12.03 -31.89 7.58
N LYS A 341 10.77 -31.96 7.14
CA LYS A 341 10.40 -31.65 5.73
C LYS A 341 10.46 -30.16 5.42
N GLY A 342 10.25 -29.33 6.44
CA GLY A 342 10.34 -27.89 6.29
C GLY A 342 10.46 -27.13 7.60
N ALA A 343 10.86 -25.87 7.48
CA ALA A 343 10.96 -24.93 8.58
C ALA A 343 10.29 -23.61 8.20
N ILE A 344 9.64 -22.98 9.18
CA ILE A 344 9.13 -21.62 9.05
C ILE A 344 10.01 -20.65 9.82
N LEU A 345 10.46 -19.59 9.14
CA LEU A 345 11.21 -18.47 9.68
C LEU A 345 10.21 -17.35 9.99
N SER A 346 9.93 -17.12 11.27
CA SER A 346 9.04 -16.06 11.71
C SER A 346 9.83 -14.90 12.34
N GLY A 347 9.33 -13.67 12.23
CA GLY A 347 9.95 -12.53 12.89
C GLY A 347 9.64 -11.20 12.22
N PRO A 348 9.99 -10.06 12.84
CA PRO A 348 9.77 -8.74 12.26
C PRO A 348 10.40 -8.57 10.86
N PRO A 349 9.91 -7.63 10.03
CA PRO A 349 10.55 -7.33 8.76
C PRO A 349 11.99 -6.83 9.00
N GLY A 350 12.90 -7.13 8.08
CA GLY A 350 14.29 -6.65 8.16
C GLY A 350 15.24 -7.44 9.08
N THR A 351 14.81 -8.57 9.67
CA THR A 351 15.67 -9.43 10.50
C THR A 351 16.51 -10.44 9.71
N GLY A 352 16.48 -10.40 8.37
CA GLY A 352 17.33 -11.25 7.54
C GLY A 352 16.79 -12.65 7.24
N LYS A 353 15.47 -12.91 7.39
CA LYS A 353 14.83 -14.20 7.06
C LYS A 353 15.20 -14.72 5.66
N THR A 354 14.99 -13.90 4.63
CA THR A 354 15.32 -14.25 3.23
C THR A 354 16.84 -14.36 3.01
N LEU A 355 17.64 -13.60 3.74
CA LEU A 355 19.10 -13.67 3.66
C LEU A 355 19.61 -15.00 4.24
N LEU A 356 19.07 -15.42 5.39
CA LEU A 356 19.40 -16.67 6.04
C LEU A 356 18.99 -17.88 5.19
N ALA A 357 17.82 -17.85 4.56
CA ALA A 357 17.39 -18.89 3.62
C ALA A 357 18.34 -19.01 2.40
N LYS A 358 18.80 -17.88 1.85
CA LYS A 358 19.80 -17.87 0.76
C LYS A 358 21.15 -18.39 1.22
N ALA A 359 21.62 -17.96 2.40
CA ALA A 359 22.85 -18.44 3.01
C ALA A 359 22.84 -19.95 3.24
N THR A 360 21.69 -20.51 3.63
CA THR A 360 21.49 -21.96 3.79
C THR A 360 21.78 -22.71 2.50
N ALA A 361 21.31 -22.19 1.36
CA ALA A 361 21.54 -22.80 0.05
C ALA A 361 22.98 -22.64 -0.45
N GLY A 362 23.60 -21.48 -0.21
CA GLY A 362 25.03 -21.27 -0.49
C GLY A 362 25.91 -22.25 0.29
N GLU A 363 25.62 -22.44 1.58
CA GLU A 363 26.41 -23.30 2.45
C GLU A 363 26.19 -24.79 2.18
N ALA A 364 24.97 -25.19 1.83
CA ALA A 364 24.64 -26.55 1.40
C ALA A 364 25.08 -26.85 -0.04
N ASN A 365 25.46 -25.84 -0.83
CA ASN A 365 25.83 -26.01 -2.24
C ASN A 365 24.73 -26.69 -3.07
N VAL A 366 23.47 -26.30 -2.86
CA VAL A 366 22.29 -26.85 -3.57
C VAL A 366 21.53 -25.75 -4.33
N PRO A 367 20.77 -26.09 -5.40
CA PRO A 367 19.90 -25.13 -6.07
C PRO A 367 18.89 -24.49 -5.11
N PHE A 368 18.66 -23.18 -5.31
CA PHE A 368 17.71 -22.39 -4.53
C PHE A 368 16.55 -21.95 -5.41
N ILE A 369 15.35 -22.44 -5.11
CA ILE A 369 14.11 -22.08 -5.78
C ILE A 369 13.37 -21.11 -4.87
N THR A 370 13.05 -19.91 -5.37
CA THR A 370 12.34 -18.90 -4.57
C THR A 370 11.05 -18.46 -5.25
N VAL A 371 9.98 -18.38 -4.44
CA VAL A 371 8.65 -17.90 -4.83
C VAL A 371 8.13 -16.98 -3.74
N ASN A 372 7.43 -15.90 -4.11
CA ASN A 372 6.70 -15.07 -3.15
C ASN A 372 5.26 -15.58 -3.04
N GLY A 373 4.74 -15.72 -1.81
CA GLY A 373 3.39 -16.18 -1.51
C GLY A 373 2.29 -15.37 -2.18
N SER A 374 2.49 -14.06 -2.37
CA SER A 374 1.56 -13.20 -3.10
C SER A 374 1.40 -13.59 -4.58
N GLU A 375 2.38 -14.26 -5.17
CA GLU A 375 2.30 -14.74 -6.57
C GLU A 375 1.28 -15.87 -6.74
N PHE A 376 0.78 -16.48 -5.67
CA PHE A 376 -0.25 -17.51 -5.80
C PHE A 376 -1.67 -16.94 -5.81
N LEU A 377 -1.85 -15.69 -5.38
CA LEU A 377 -3.16 -15.04 -5.33
C LEU A 377 -3.48 -14.43 -6.70
N GLU A 378 -4.45 -14.99 -7.39
CA GLU A 378 -4.85 -14.55 -8.74
C GLU A 378 -6.37 -14.41 -8.86
N MET A 379 -6.82 -13.58 -9.80
CA MET A 379 -8.26 -13.38 -10.04
C MET A 379 -8.96 -14.63 -10.60
N PHE A 380 -8.19 -15.56 -11.16
CA PHE A 380 -8.73 -16.76 -11.80
C PHE A 380 -8.66 -17.96 -10.85
N VAL A 381 -9.84 -18.52 -10.54
CA VAL A 381 -9.96 -19.71 -9.71
C VAL A 381 -9.17 -20.87 -10.33
N GLY A 382 -8.34 -21.54 -9.51
CA GLY A 382 -7.59 -22.72 -9.92
C GLY A 382 -6.20 -22.43 -10.50
N VAL A 383 -5.84 -21.16 -10.71
CA VAL A 383 -4.47 -20.79 -11.09
C VAL A 383 -3.49 -20.97 -9.92
N GLY A 384 -3.83 -20.53 -8.71
CA GLY A 384 -3.00 -20.71 -7.52
C GLY A 384 -2.61 -22.18 -7.25
N PRO A 385 -3.57 -23.14 -7.19
CA PRO A 385 -3.26 -24.55 -7.02
C PRO A 385 -2.40 -25.13 -8.16
N ALA A 386 -2.59 -24.67 -9.39
CA ALA A 386 -1.77 -25.12 -10.53
C ALA A 386 -0.31 -24.67 -10.39
N ARG A 387 -0.07 -23.41 -9.99
CA ARG A 387 1.29 -22.89 -9.72
C ARG A 387 1.98 -23.61 -8.57
N VAL A 388 1.23 -23.93 -7.50
CA VAL A 388 1.77 -24.73 -6.38
C VAL A 388 2.24 -26.11 -6.88
N ARG A 389 1.43 -26.80 -7.69
CA ARG A 389 1.80 -28.10 -8.28
C ARG A 389 3.05 -28.01 -9.16
N ASP A 390 3.14 -26.98 -9.98
CA ASP A 390 4.29 -26.79 -10.88
C ASP A 390 5.56 -26.41 -10.12
N MET A 391 5.47 -25.55 -9.10
CA MET A 391 6.58 -25.21 -8.19
C MET A 391 7.15 -26.48 -7.54
N PHE A 392 6.30 -27.36 -7.00
CA PHE A 392 6.75 -28.60 -6.40
C PHE A 392 7.28 -29.61 -7.43
N SER A 393 6.72 -29.62 -8.65
CA SER A 393 7.27 -30.40 -9.77
C SER A 393 8.68 -29.95 -10.13
N MET A 394 8.94 -28.64 -10.14
CA MET A 394 10.26 -28.07 -10.36
C MET A 394 11.24 -28.45 -9.23
N ALA A 395 10.83 -28.32 -7.98
CA ALA A 395 11.65 -28.73 -6.83
C ALA A 395 12.03 -30.22 -6.90
N ARG A 396 11.09 -31.10 -7.27
CA ARG A 396 11.37 -32.54 -7.45
C ARG A 396 12.40 -32.82 -8.56
N LYS A 397 12.40 -32.04 -9.65
CA LYS A 397 13.35 -32.21 -10.77
C LYS A 397 14.77 -31.79 -10.39
N HIS A 398 14.92 -30.87 -9.45
CA HIS A 398 16.21 -30.30 -9.04
C HIS A 398 16.69 -30.80 -7.67
N ALA A 399 16.09 -31.88 -7.14
CA ALA A 399 16.51 -32.46 -5.87
C ALA A 399 17.96 -33.02 -5.94
N PRO A 400 18.80 -32.81 -4.91
CA PRO A 400 18.52 -32.07 -3.67
C PRO A 400 18.48 -30.55 -3.88
N CYS A 401 17.45 -29.88 -3.36
CA CYS A 401 17.29 -28.42 -3.47
C CYS A 401 16.58 -27.83 -2.25
N ILE A 402 16.69 -26.52 -2.09
CA ILE A 402 15.93 -25.75 -1.11
C ILE A 402 14.83 -24.96 -1.85
N LEU A 403 13.60 -25.13 -1.40
CA LEU A 403 12.44 -24.37 -1.86
C LEU A 403 12.09 -23.31 -0.80
N PHE A 404 12.19 -22.03 -1.16
CA PHE A 404 11.87 -20.91 -0.27
C PHE A 404 10.59 -20.18 -0.71
N ILE A 405 9.60 -20.15 0.19
CA ILE A 405 8.34 -19.40 0.02
C ILE A 405 8.39 -18.16 0.92
N ASP A 406 8.61 -16.98 0.35
CA ASP A 406 8.55 -15.72 1.09
C ASP A 406 7.09 -15.28 1.28
N GLU A 407 6.78 -14.50 2.31
CA GLU A 407 5.42 -13.99 2.60
C GLU A 407 4.33 -15.08 2.54
N ILE A 408 4.60 -16.23 3.19
CA ILE A 408 3.67 -17.36 3.20
C ILE A 408 2.31 -17.00 3.81
N ASP A 409 2.22 -15.93 4.61
CA ASP A 409 0.98 -15.40 5.16
C ASP A 409 -0.03 -14.94 4.10
N ALA A 410 0.42 -14.65 2.87
CA ALA A 410 -0.45 -14.38 1.73
C ALA A 410 -1.33 -15.59 1.35
N VAL A 411 -0.80 -16.82 1.42
CA VAL A 411 -1.55 -18.06 1.10
C VAL A 411 -1.97 -18.85 2.34
N GLY A 412 -1.21 -18.71 3.42
CA GLY A 412 -1.31 -19.51 4.63
C GLY A 412 -2.27 -18.94 5.67
N ARG A 413 -3.08 -17.93 5.35
CA ARG A 413 -3.98 -17.30 6.32
C ARG A 413 -5.02 -18.28 6.84
N LYS A 414 -5.33 -18.20 8.14
CA LYS A 414 -6.35 -19.01 8.80
C LYS A 414 -7.69 -18.87 8.06
N ARG A 415 -8.31 -20.02 7.80
CA ARG A 415 -9.63 -20.15 7.16
C ARG A 415 -10.66 -19.37 7.97
N GLY A 416 -11.24 -18.33 7.36
CA GLY A 416 -12.23 -17.47 8.00
C GLY A 416 -13.64 -18.04 7.80
N ARG A 417 -14.51 -17.92 8.81
CA ARG A 417 -15.95 -18.29 8.70
C ARG A 417 -16.78 -17.30 7.85
N SER A 418 -16.17 -16.45 7.03
CA SER A 418 -16.86 -15.37 6.32
C SER A 418 -17.05 -15.69 4.83
N ASN A 419 -18.31 -15.75 4.40
CA ASN A 419 -18.79 -16.26 3.11
C ASN A 419 -18.61 -15.30 1.91
N PHE A 420 -17.57 -14.47 1.86
CA PHE A 420 -17.33 -13.58 0.71
C PHE A 420 -16.28 -14.20 -0.23
N GLY A 421 -16.65 -14.38 -1.51
CA GLY A 421 -16.03 -15.31 -2.47
C GLY A 421 -14.51 -15.21 -2.73
N GLY A 422 -13.80 -14.22 -2.20
CA GLY A 422 -12.34 -14.11 -2.27
C GLY A 422 -11.58 -15.13 -1.41
N GLN A 423 -12.17 -15.62 -0.32
CA GLN A 423 -11.53 -16.66 0.53
C GLN A 423 -11.37 -18.00 -0.18
N SER A 424 -12.23 -18.31 -1.16
CA SER A 424 -12.29 -19.65 -1.77
C SER A 424 -11.04 -20.03 -2.57
N GLU A 425 -10.41 -19.07 -3.26
CA GLU A 425 -9.19 -19.32 -4.04
C GLU A 425 -7.99 -19.56 -3.11
N GLN A 426 -7.82 -18.67 -2.12
CA GLN A 426 -6.77 -18.79 -1.12
C GLN A 426 -6.84 -20.13 -0.38
N GLU A 427 -8.04 -20.56 0.03
CA GLU A 427 -8.24 -21.85 0.71
C GLU A 427 -7.92 -23.05 -0.19
N ASN A 428 -8.29 -22.98 -1.47
CA ASN A 428 -7.97 -24.04 -2.44
C ASN A 428 -6.46 -24.15 -2.67
N THR A 429 -5.78 -23.01 -2.81
CA THR A 429 -4.33 -22.91 -2.96
C THR A 429 -3.60 -23.42 -1.72
N LEU A 430 -4.07 -23.05 -0.53
CA LEU A 430 -3.57 -23.57 0.74
C LEU A 430 -3.73 -25.08 0.83
N ASN A 431 -4.91 -25.62 0.53
CA ASN A 431 -5.13 -27.07 0.55
C ASN A 431 -4.20 -27.80 -0.42
N GLN A 432 -3.96 -27.25 -1.61
CA GLN A 432 -3.01 -27.83 -2.56
C GLN A 432 -1.58 -27.83 -2.00
N LEU A 433 -1.14 -26.75 -1.34
CA LEU A 433 0.16 -26.69 -0.67
C LEU A 433 0.26 -27.79 0.40
N LEU A 434 -0.79 -28.00 1.19
CA LEU A 434 -0.82 -29.08 2.19
C LEU A 434 -0.71 -30.47 1.56
N VAL A 435 -1.41 -30.71 0.45
CA VAL A 435 -1.36 -31.99 -0.27
C VAL A 435 0.04 -32.26 -0.84
N GLU A 436 0.70 -31.26 -1.42
CA GLU A 436 2.07 -31.41 -1.92
C GLU A 436 3.08 -31.64 -0.78
N MET A 437 2.92 -30.95 0.36
CA MET A 437 3.77 -31.16 1.55
C MET A 437 3.63 -32.57 2.15
N ASP A 438 2.39 -33.06 2.25
CA ASP A 438 2.11 -34.41 2.73
C ASP A 438 2.59 -35.48 1.73
N GLY A 439 2.51 -35.18 0.42
CA GLY A 439 2.94 -36.04 -0.68
C GLY A 439 4.45 -36.28 -0.80
N PHE A 440 5.29 -35.54 -0.07
CA PHE A 440 6.73 -35.82 -0.01
C PHE A 440 7.02 -37.12 0.73
N THR A 441 7.66 -38.05 0.02
CA THR A 441 8.33 -39.20 0.64
C THR A 441 9.71 -38.76 1.12
N THR A 442 10.15 -39.24 2.29
CA THR A 442 11.45 -38.92 2.94
C THR A 442 12.68 -39.13 2.04
N GLN A 443 12.54 -39.86 0.93
CA GLN A 443 13.60 -40.11 -0.05
C GLN A 443 13.86 -38.94 -1.00
N MET A 444 12.91 -38.01 -1.15
CA MET A 444 13.11 -36.81 -1.97
C MET A 444 13.78 -35.76 -1.08
N ASN A 445 15.10 -35.59 -1.22
CA ASN A 445 15.96 -34.67 -0.45
C ASN A 445 15.65 -33.18 -0.73
N VAL A 446 14.40 -32.77 -0.55
CA VAL A 446 13.90 -31.41 -0.76
C VAL A 446 13.54 -30.81 0.59
N VAL A 447 14.11 -29.65 0.90
CA VAL A 447 13.82 -28.91 2.13
C VAL A 447 12.97 -27.68 1.78
N VAL A 448 11.83 -27.53 2.45
CA VAL A 448 10.93 -26.39 2.24
C VAL A 448 11.10 -25.37 3.36
N LEU A 449 11.60 -24.19 3.04
CA LEU A 449 11.72 -23.05 3.95
C LEU A 449 10.62 -22.02 3.65
N ALA A 450 10.02 -21.44 4.68
CA ALA A 450 9.02 -20.39 4.51
C ALA A 450 9.33 -19.16 5.37
N GLY A 451 9.12 -17.95 4.86
CA GLY A 451 9.27 -16.70 5.60
C GLY A 451 7.90 -16.09 5.94
N THR A 452 7.72 -15.65 7.19
CA THR A 452 6.54 -14.87 7.59
C THR A 452 6.90 -13.72 8.54
N ASN A 453 6.16 -12.62 8.44
CA ASN A 453 6.19 -11.55 9.45
C ASN A 453 5.15 -11.74 10.55
N ARG A 454 4.14 -12.58 10.30
CA ARG A 454 2.96 -12.76 11.14
C ARG A 454 2.63 -14.23 11.30
N GLN A 455 3.17 -14.84 12.35
CA GLN A 455 2.89 -16.24 12.67
C GLN A 455 1.46 -16.44 13.22
N ASP A 456 0.88 -15.40 13.82
CA ASP A 456 -0.46 -15.36 14.42
C ASP A 456 -1.58 -15.61 13.40
N VAL A 457 -1.41 -15.18 12.15
CA VAL A 457 -2.45 -15.30 11.12
C VAL A 457 -2.42 -16.63 10.38
N LEU A 458 -1.38 -17.45 10.58
CA LEU A 458 -1.20 -18.67 9.80
C LEU A 458 -2.17 -19.78 10.23
N ASP A 459 -2.59 -20.60 9.26
CA ASP A 459 -3.40 -21.79 9.51
C ASP A 459 -2.58 -22.79 10.34
N PRO A 460 -3.07 -23.21 11.53
CA PRO A 460 -2.41 -24.23 12.34
C PRO A 460 -2.14 -25.55 11.60
N ALA A 461 -2.87 -25.83 10.51
CA ALA A 461 -2.62 -26.98 9.66
C ALA A 461 -1.23 -26.96 9.01
N LEU A 462 -0.68 -25.80 8.65
CA LEU A 462 0.68 -25.68 8.09
C LEU A 462 1.75 -26.07 9.11
N MET A 463 1.48 -25.82 10.38
CA MET A 463 2.40 -25.98 11.51
C MET A 463 2.38 -27.38 12.13
N ARG A 464 1.66 -28.32 11.52
CA ARG A 464 1.56 -29.71 12.02
C ARG A 464 2.80 -30.51 11.63
N PRO A 465 3.21 -31.49 12.46
CA PRO A 465 4.27 -32.42 12.10
C PRO A 465 4.02 -33.13 10.75
N GLY A 466 5.06 -33.27 9.94
CA GLY A 466 5.03 -33.70 8.55
C GLY A 466 4.99 -32.57 7.52
N ARG A 467 4.99 -31.29 7.94
CA ARG A 467 4.89 -30.11 7.08
C ARG A 467 5.98 -29.10 7.45
N PHE A 468 5.64 -28.02 8.15
CA PHE A 468 6.62 -27.14 8.78
C PHE A 468 6.87 -27.63 10.21
N ASP A 469 7.83 -28.56 10.31
CA ASP A 469 8.17 -29.25 11.57
C ASP A 469 8.95 -28.35 12.53
N ARG A 470 9.74 -27.42 11.97
CA ARG A 470 10.54 -26.45 12.74
C ARG A 470 9.96 -25.06 12.63
N GLN A 471 9.93 -24.35 13.76
CA GLN A 471 9.49 -22.97 13.86
C GLN A 471 10.63 -22.16 14.45
N ILE A 472 11.27 -21.36 13.61
CA ILE A 472 12.48 -20.62 13.96
C ILE A 472 12.11 -19.15 14.03
N TYR A 473 12.10 -18.60 15.23
CA TYR A 473 11.85 -17.18 15.44
C TYR A 473 13.15 -16.40 15.32
N ILE A 474 13.16 -15.39 14.44
CA ILE A 474 14.29 -14.50 14.19
C ILE A 474 13.87 -13.09 14.61
N GLY A 475 14.19 -12.77 15.85
CA GLY A 475 13.92 -11.47 16.46
C GLY A 475 14.85 -10.35 15.96
N PRO A 476 14.60 -9.11 16.38
CA PRO A 476 15.58 -8.03 16.27
C PRO A 476 16.88 -8.40 16.99
N PRO A 477 18.06 -8.04 16.45
CA PRO A 477 19.35 -8.41 17.03
C PRO A 477 19.65 -7.65 18.33
N ASP A 478 20.26 -8.36 19.27
CA ASP A 478 20.80 -7.80 20.51
C ASP A 478 22.01 -6.88 20.25
N ILE A 479 22.51 -6.19 21.28
CA ILE A 479 23.71 -5.34 21.14
C ILE A 479 24.93 -6.09 20.58
N LYS A 480 25.15 -7.35 20.98
CA LYS A 480 26.23 -8.20 20.47
C LYS A 480 26.00 -8.56 19.01
N GLY A 481 24.81 -9.05 18.68
CA GLY A 481 24.41 -9.36 17.31
C GLY A 481 24.51 -8.16 16.38
N ARG A 482 24.07 -6.98 16.82
CA ARG A 482 24.25 -5.74 16.04
C ARG A 482 25.71 -5.41 15.80
N ALA A 483 26.58 -5.56 16.80
CA ALA A 483 28.02 -5.35 16.60
C ALA A 483 28.57 -6.29 15.52
N SER A 484 28.17 -7.57 15.52
CA SER A 484 28.53 -8.54 14.49
C SER A 484 27.97 -8.18 13.11
N ILE A 485 26.72 -7.72 13.02
CA ILE A 485 26.09 -7.27 11.77
C ILE A 485 26.81 -6.02 11.23
N PHE A 486 27.17 -5.05 12.08
CA PHE A 486 28.01 -3.92 11.69
C PHE A 486 29.35 -4.39 11.15
N LYS A 487 30.02 -5.37 11.79
CA LYS A 487 31.28 -5.93 11.27
C LYS A 487 31.10 -6.44 9.83
N VAL A 488 30.02 -7.15 9.52
CA VAL A 488 29.72 -7.63 8.15
C VAL A 488 29.56 -6.48 7.17
N HIS A 489 28.75 -5.47 7.48
CA HIS A 489 28.46 -4.36 6.57
C HIS A 489 29.57 -3.30 6.48
N LEU A 490 30.46 -3.21 7.48
CA LEU A 490 31.64 -2.34 7.45
C LEU A 490 32.80 -2.93 6.63
N LYS A 491 32.85 -4.27 6.41
CA LYS A 491 33.88 -4.91 5.57
C LYS A 491 34.05 -4.27 4.19
N PRO A 492 33.00 -4.05 3.36
CA PRO A 492 33.15 -3.45 2.04
C PRO A 492 33.41 -1.93 2.06
N LEU A 493 33.20 -1.25 3.20
CA LEU A 493 33.32 0.21 3.28
C LEU A 493 34.76 0.67 3.51
N LYS A 494 35.08 1.83 2.95
CA LYS A 494 36.37 2.51 3.13
C LYS A 494 36.30 3.50 4.30
N THR A 495 36.89 3.11 5.43
CA THR A 495 36.97 3.90 6.67
C THR A 495 38.41 3.93 7.16
N ASP A 496 38.85 5.06 7.71
CA ASP A 496 40.18 5.19 8.32
C ASP A 496 40.20 4.74 9.79
N VAL A 497 39.00 4.59 10.39
CA VAL A 497 38.80 4.12 11.77
C VAL A 497 38.81 2.59 11.81
N ASP A 498 39.34 2.03 12.90
CA ASP A 498 39.26 0.61 13.19
C ASP A 498 37.80 0.13 13.17
N LYS A 499 37.53 -0.88 12.34
CA LYS A 499 36.18 -1.37 12.06
C LYS A 499 35.58 -2.10 13.25
N ASP A 500 36.40 -2.77 14.06
CA ASP A 500 35.92 -3.51 15.23
C ASP A 500 35.56 -2.57 16.39
N ALA A 501 36.39 -1.56 16.66
CA ALA A 501 36.03 -0.51 17.62
C ALA A 501 34.80 0.30 17.15
N LEU A 502 34.72 0.60 15.85
CA LEU A 502 33.59 1.32 15.26
C LEU A 502 32.30 0.52 15.36
N SER A 503 32.31 -0.79 15.08
CA SER A 503 31.11 -1.62 15.14
C SER A 503 30.50 -1.67 16.54
N LYS A 504 31.34 -1.80 17.57
CA LYS A 504 30.93 -1.75 18.99
C LYS A 504 30.30 -0.42 19.34
N LYS A 505 30.96 0.69 18.96
CA LYS A 505 30.44 2.04 19.22
C LYS A 505 29.11 2.30 18.51
N LEU A 506 28.97 1.90 17.25
CA LEU A 506 27.72 2.06 16.50
C LEU A 506 26.59 1.20 17.05
N SER A 507 26.88 -0.05 17.45
CA SER A 507 25.88 -0.94 18.04
C SER A 507 25.24 -0.39 19.32
N ALA A 508 26.03 0.36 20.10
CA ALA A 508 25.58 1.05 21.30
C ALA A 508 24.74 2.31 20.98
N LEU A 509 24.91 2.94 19.81
CA LEU A 509 24.16 4.14 19.41
C LEU A 509 22.84 3.82 18.67
N THR A 510 22.64 2.56 18.26
CA THR A 510 21.48 2.12 17.47
C THR A 510 20.67 1.02 18.19
N PRO A 511 20.15 1.26 19.41
CA PRO A 511 19.34 0.27 20.11
C PRO A 511 18.05 -0.02 19.36
N GLY A 512 17.62 -1.29 19.36
CA GLY A 512 16.39 -1.73 18.72
C GLY A 512 16.40 -1.73 17.18
N PHE A 513 17.54 -1.46 16.54
CA PHE A 513 17.64 -1.51 15.08
C PHE A 513 17.60 -2.94 14.56
N THR A 514 16.91 -3.17 13.45
CA THR A 514 16.95 -4.45 12.74
C THR A 514 18.22 -4.58 11.91
N GLY A 515 18.55 -5.80 11.44
CA GLY A 515 19.70 -6.01 10.56
C GLY A 515 19.63 -5.18 9.26
N ALA A 516 18.43 -5.02 8.70
CA ALA A 516 18.21 -4.16 7.54
C ALA A 516 18.44 -2.67 7.85
N ASP A 517 18.07 -2.20 9.05
CA ASP A 517 18.33 -0.82 9.46
C ASP A 517 19.83 -0.56 9.61
N VAL A 518 20.58 -1.51 10.17
CA VAL A 518 22.05 -1.45 10.29
C VAL A 518 22.72 -1.39 8.91
N ALA A 519 22.27 -2.22 7.97
CA ALA A 519 22.76 -2.18 6.59
C ALA A 519 22.47 -0.82 5.93
N ASN A 520 21.28 -0.27 6.18
CA ASN A 520 20.87 1.04 5.67
C ASN A 520 21.71 2.19 6.26
N VAL A 521 22.01 2.17 7.56
CA VAL A 521 22.90 3.15 8.22
C VAL A 521 24.28 3.13 7.55
N CYS A 522 24.86 1.95 7.34
CA CYS A 522 26.18 1.81 6.70
C CYS A 522 26.18 2.39 5.27
N ASN A 523 25.12 2.10 4.50
CA ASN A 523 24.97 2.62 3.14
C ASN A 523 24.75 4.15 3.10
N GLU A 524 23.88 4.68 3.97
CA GLU A 524 23.62 6.12 4.05
C GLU A 524 24.86 6.89 4.52
N ALA A 525 25.66 6.34 5.44
CA ALA A 525 26.94 6.96 5.84
C ALA A 525 27.90 7.09 4.65
N ALA A 526 27.98 6.08 3.79
CA ALA A 526 28.76 6.12 2.55
C ALA A 526 28.21 7.17 1.57
N LEU A 527 26.90 7.25 1.39
CA LEU A 527 26.26 8.24 0.52
C LEU A 527 26.41 9.67 1.05
N ILE A 528 26.42 9.87 2.36
CA ILE A 528 26.70 11.17 3.00
C ILE A 528 28.16 11.56 2.73
N ALA A 529 29.12 10.66 2.99
CA ALA A 529 30.53 10.91 2.71
C ALA A 529 30.77 11.26 1.23
N ALA A 530 30.13 10.53 0.31
CA ALA A 530 30.20 10.77 -1.13
C ALA A 530 29.60 12.13 -1.52
N ARG A 531 28.48 12.54 -0.90
CA ARG A 531 27.87 13.87 -1.13
C ARG A 531 28.81 15.02 -0.75
N TYR A 532 29.63 14.84 0.29
CA TYR A 532 30.63 15.81 0.72
C TYR A 532 31.98 15.66 -0.01
N GLY A 533 32.10 14.73 -0.96
CA GLY A 533 33.35 14.48 -1.70
C GLY A 533 34.49 13.99 -0.82
N LYS A 534 34.18 13.35 0.32
CA LYS A 534 35.18 12.85 1.27
C LYS A 534 35.80 11.53 0.78
N PRO A 535 37.12 11.33 0.92
CA PRO A 535 37.83 10.14 0.42
C PRO A 535 37.64 8.88 1.29
N SER A 536 37.18 9.05 2.52
CA SER A 536 36.90 8.03 3.54
C SER A 536 35.69 8.43 4.37
N ILE A 537 35.03 7.43 4.98
CA ILE A 537 33.85 7.66 5.84
C ILE A 537 34.32 7.91 7.28
N GLU A 538 33.95 9.06 7.85
CA GLU A 538 34.23 9.48 9.23
C GLU A 538 33.05 9.15 10.16
N MET A 539 33.27 9.16 11.48
CA MET A 539 32.23 8.94 12.50
C MET A 539 31.04 9.89 12.37
N THR A 540 31.29 11.15 12.03
CA THR A 540 30.26 12.18 11.83
C THR A 540 29.26 11.79 10.73
N HIS A 541 29.69 11.06 9.70
CA HIS A 541 28.81 10.57 8.65
C HIS A 541 27.89 9.45 9.15
N PHE A 542 28.39 8.58 10.05
CA PHE A 542 27.57 7.55 10.68
C PHE A 542 26.53 8.15 11.63
N GLU A 543 26.92 9.14 12.45
CA GLU A 543 25.98 9.85 13.34
C GLU A 543 24.86 10.51 12.53
N GLN A 544 25.19 11.20 11.43
CA GLN A 544 24.20 11.77 10.52
C GLN A 544 23.32 10.71 9.83
N ALA A 545 23.88 9.55 9.50
CA ALA A 545 23.13 8.44 8.92
C ALA A 545 22.12 7.85 9.92
N ILE A 546 22.53 7.65 11.18
CA ILE A 546 21.64 7.20 12.26
C ILE A 546 20.51 8.20 12.44
N GLU A 547 20.81 9.49 12.55
CA GLU A 547 19.78 10.54 12.66
C GLU A 547 18.81 10.54 11.48
N ARG A 548 19.33 10.34 10.27
CA ARG A 548 18.51 10.28 9.06
C ARG A 548 17.57 9.08 9.06
N VAL A 549 18.02 7.92 9.55
CA VAL A 549 17.21 6.70 9.65
C VAL A 549 16.13 6.85 10.72
N VAL A 550 16.46 7.44 11.88
CA VAL A 550 15.51 7.61 13.00
C VAL A 550 14.52 8.75 12.77
N ALA A 551 15.01 9.95 12.47
CA ALA A 551 14.20 11.17 12.42
C ALA A 551 13.75 11.55 11.00
N GLY A 552 14.34 10.94 9.97
CA GLY A 552 14.05 11.22 8.57
C GLY A 552 14.85 12.38 7.98
N LEU A 553 14.42 12.85 6.81
CA LEU A 553 15.09 13.91 6.07
C LEU A 553 15.01 15.26 6.80
N GLU A 554 16.17 15.90 6.94
CA GLU A 554 16.31 17.27 7.44
C GLU A 554 15.73 18.27 6.44
N LYS A 555 14.81 19.13 6.89
CA LYS A 555 14.15 20.14 6.05
C LYS A 555 14.81 21.51 6.21
N LYS A 556 15.98 21.69 5.58
CA LYS A 556 16.73 22.97 5.61
C LYS A 556 15.95 24.17 5.07
N THR A 557 14.96 23.96 4.20
CA THR A 557 14.15 25.05 3.61
C THR A 557 12.99 25.50 4.49
N GLN A 558 12.61 24.71 5.51
CA GLN A 558 11.49 25.05 6.38
C GLN A 558 12.00 25.93 7.52
N VAL A 559 12.04 27.24 7.27
CA VAL A 559 12.45 28.23 8.28
C VAL A 559 11.25 28.55 9.17
N LEU A 560 11.42 28.35 10.49
CA LEU A 560 10.42 28.67 11.50
C LEU A 560 10.49 30.15 11.88
N ALA A 561 9.34 30.74 12.25
CA ALA A 561 9.35 32.09 12.81
C ALA A 561 10.13 32.11 14.15
N PRO A 562 10.76 33.23 14.55
CA PRO A 562 11.53 33.29 15.79
C PRO A 562 10.75 32.88 17.05
N GLU A 563 9.47 33.26 17.13
CA GLU A 563 8.59 32.86 18.25
C GLU A 563 8.23 31.36 18.22
N GLU A 564 8.07 30.78 17.04
CA GLU A 564 7.85 29.34 16.89
C GLU A 564 9.11 28.56 17.25
N LYS A 565 10.28 29.02 16.77
CA LYS A 565 11.59 28.45 17.11
C LYS A 565 11.84 28.51 18.62
N LYS A 566 11.46 29.62 19.27
CA LYS A 566 11.47 29.76 20.73
C LYS A 566 10.56 28.72 21.39
N THR A 567 9.33 28.57 20.92
CA THR A 567 8.39 27.58 21.47
C THR A 567 8.93 26.16 21.37
N VAL A 568 9.47 25.78 20.21
CA VAL A 568 10.09 24.47 19.97
C VAL A 568 11.32 24.27 20.87
N ALA A 569 12.18 25.28 21.03
CA ALA A 569 13.35 25.16 21.91
C ALA A 569 12.99 24.89 23.37
N TYR A 570 11.96 25.56 23.90
CA TYR A 570 11.47 25.31 25.26
C TYR A 570 10.76 23.96 25.37
N HIS A 571 10.05 23.53 24.33
CA HIS A 571 9.42 22.21 24.27
C HIS A 571 10.48 21.09 24.34
N GLU A 572 11.49 21.13 23.47
CA GLU A 572 12.57 20.15 23.46
C GLU A 572 13.45 20.21 24.72
N ALA A 573 13.67 21.40 25.28
CA ALA A 573 14.35 21.56 26.57
C ALA A 573 13.55 20.92 27.72
N GLY A 574 12.22 20.99 27.69
CA GLY A 574 11.35 20.33 28.66
C GLY A 574 11.54 18.81 28.67
N HIS A 575 11.55 18.20 27.49
CA HIS A 575 11.86 16.79 27.31
C HIS A 575 13.27 16.43 27.81
N ALA A 576 14.28 17.21 27.40
CA ALA A 576 15.67 16.98 27.75
C ALA A 576 15.93 17.04 29.26
N VAL A 577 15.39 18.07 29.93
CA VAL A 577 15.58 18.29 31.37
C VAL A 577 14.78 17.27 32.19
N ALA A 578 13.55 16.95 31.79
CA ALA A 578 12.78 15.89 32.44
C ALA A 578 13.52 14.54 32.34
N GLY A 579 14.01 14.18 31.15
CA GLY A 579 14.81 12.96 30.95
C GLY A 579 16.12 12.94 31.73
N TRP A 580 16.74 14.11 31.98
CA TRP A 580 17.98 14.21 32.73
C TRP A 580 17.79 13.92 34.23
N TYR A 581 16.75 14.47 34.84
CA TYR A 581 16.51 14.41 36.29
C TYR A 581 15.62 13.26 36.76
N LEU A 582 14.95 12.55 35.84
CA LEU A 582 14.25 11.30 36.17
C LEU A 582 15.24 10.13 36.22
N GLU A 583 15.07 9.21 37.17
CA GLU A 583 16.01 8.10 37.40
C GLU A 583 15.92 7.04 36.30
N HIS A 584 14.70 6.64 35.96
CA HIS A 584 14.47 5.53 35.04
C HIS A 584 14.29 5.97 33.58
N ALA A 585 14.30 7.27 33.32
CA ALA A 585 14.24 7.80 31.96
C ALA A 585 15.43 7.36 31.10
N ASP A 586 15.16 7.17 29.82
CA ASP A 586 16.18 6.81 28.84
C ASP A 586 17.25 7.91 28.75
N PRO A 587 18.55 7.57 28.74
CA PRO A 587 19.61 8.54 28.60
C PRO A 587 19.50 9.33 27.29
N LEU A 588 19.70 10.65 27.40
CA LEU A 588 19.64 11.57 26.27
C LEU A 588 20.98 11.58 25.53
N LEU A 589 20.94 11.34 24.22
CA LEU A 589 22.12 11.45 23.36
C LEU A 589 22.26 12.86 22.80
N LYS A 590 21.15 13.40 22.29
CA LYS A 590 21.15 14.63 21.49
C LYS A 590 19.78 15.27 21.45
N VAL A 591 19.74 16.60 21.39
CA VAL A 591 18.52 17.40 21.23
C VAL A 591 18.72 18.37 20.07
N SER A 592 17.70 18.52 19.23
CA SER A 592 17.76 19.37 18.05
C SER A 592 16.42 20.06 17.81
N ILE A 593 16.48 21.35 17.49
CA ILE A 593 15.31 22.15 17.07
C ILE A 593 15.20 22.29 15.54
N ILE A 594 16.01 21.53 14.81
CA ILE A 594 15.97 21.48 13.34
C ILE A 594 14.80 20.58 12.91
N PRO A 595 13.89 21.06 12.03
CA PRO A 595 12.73 20.29 11.60
C PRO A 595 13.12 19.07 10.77
N ARG A 596 12.58 17.90 11.14
CA ARG A 596 12.82 16.61 10.48
C ARG A 596 11.52 15.84 10.28
N GLY A 597 11.33 15.31 9.08
CA GLY A 597 10.15 14.50 8.76
C GLY A 597 8.83 15.23 9.09
N LYS A 598 8.09 14.73 10.07
CA LYS A 598 6.82 15.31 10.56
C LYS A 598 6.97 16.20 11.80
N GLY A 599 8.13 16.20 12.47
CA GLY A 599 8.40 16.97 13.69
C GLY A 599 9.10 18.30 13.43
N LEU A 600 8.89 19.26 14.33
CA LEU A 600 9.55 20.58 14.32
C LEU A 600 10.86 20.59 15.10
N GLY A 601 10.98 19.71 16.10
CA GLY A 601 12.20 19.39 16.82
C GLY A 601 12.25 17.87 17.06
N TYR A 602 13.37 17.39 17.59
CA TYR A 602 13.47 16.03 18.09
C TYR A 602 14.52 15.90 19.20
N ALA A 603 14.21 15.04 20.17
CA ALA A 603 15.15 14.53 21.16
C ALA A 603 15.47 13.06 20.86
N GLN A 604 16.76 12.75 20.76
CA GLN A 604 17.25 11.39 20.58
C GLN A 604 17.63 10.80 21.93
N TYR A 605 16.91 9.75 22.30
CA TYR A 605 17.19 8.95 23.48
C TYR A 605 17.91 7.68 23.08
N LEU A 606 18.60 7.09 24.05
CA LEU A 606 19.14 5.75 23.98
C LEU A 606 18.26 4.80 24.83
N PRO A 607 17.24 4.16 24.22
CA PRO A 607 16.43 3.16 24.91
C PRO A 607 17.28 2.11 25.64
N LYS A 608 16.93 1.83 26.90
CA LYS A 608 17.52 0.71 27.65
C LYS A 608 17.01 -0.62 27.07
N GLU A 609 17.91 -1.52 26.70
CA GLU A 609 17.57 -2.86 26.22
C GLU A 609 17.21 -3.77 27.39
N GLN A 610 15.98 -3.61 27.87
CA GLN A 610 15.40 -4.43 28.94
C GLN A 610 14.05 -5.00 28.52
N TYR A 611 13.81 -6.26 28.86
CA TYR A 611 12.55 -6.95 28.55
C TYR A 611 11.49 -6.75 29.62
N LEU A 612 11.90 -6.44 30.85
CA LEU A 612 11.01 -6.27 32.00
C LEU A 612 10.92 -4.79 32.37
N TYR A 613 9.72 -4.22 32.31
CA TYR A 613 9.44 -2.85 32.73
C TYR A 613 8.66 -2.82 34.04
N THR A 614 9.11 -2.00 34.98
CA THR A 614 8.36 -1.74 36.23
C THR A 614 7.41 -0.56 36.07
N LYS A 615 6.47 -0.42 37.01
CA LYS A 615 5.49 0.68 37.03
C LYS A 615 6.17 2.05 37.11
N GLU A 616 7.21 2.16 37.91
CA GLU A 616 8.00 3.40 38.10
C GLU A 616 8.73 3.79 36.81
N GLN A 617 9.30 2.80 36.12
CA GLN A 617 9.98 3.03 34.85
C GLN A 617 9.02 3.53 33.77
N LEU A 618 7.82 2.94 33.68
CA LEU A 618 6.80 3.41 32.73
C LEU A 618 6.27 4.79 33.10
N LEU A 619 6.09 5.08 34.40
CA LEU A 619 5.70 6.39 34.89
C LEU A 619 6.74 7.46 34.53
N ASP A 620 8.03 7.18 34.71
CA ASP A 620 9.12 8.09 34.31
C ASP A 620 9.13 8.37 32.81
N ARG A 621 8.88 7.35 31.98
CA ARG A 621 8.74 7.52 30.51
C ARG A 621 7.55 8.40 30.16
N MET A 622 6.42 8.24 30.86
CA MET A 622 5.25 9.13 30.69
C MET A 622 5.57 10.56 31.11
N CYS A 623 6.26 10.76 32.24
CA CYS A 623 6.67 12.08 32.71
C CYS A 623 7.61 12.77 31.71
N MET A 624 8.60 12.06 31.17
CA MET A 624 9.50 12.58 30.14
C MET A 624 8.74 12.98 28.87
N ALA A 625 7.78 12.18 28.41
CA ALA A 625 6.95 12.50 27.26
C ALA A 625 6.02 13.71 27.50
N LEU A 626 5.54 13.93 28.73
CA LEU A 626 4.76 15.13 29.06
C LEU A 626 5.62 16.39 29.24
N GLY A 627 6.94 16.24 29.34
CA GLY A 627 7.90 17.32 29.61
C GLY A 627 7.79 18.50 28.65
N GLY A 628 7.65 18.25 27.34
CA GLY A 628 7.54 19.32 26.34
C GLY A 628 6.30 20.19 26.52
N ARG A 629 5.12 19.57 26.69
CA ARG A 629 3.86 20.29 26.93
C ARG A 629 3.89 21.08 28.25
N VAL A 630 4.45 20.49 29.30
CA VAL A 630 4.56 21.16 30.61
C VAL A 630 5.49 22.36 30.54
N ALA A 631 6.62 22.26 29.83
CA ALA A 631 7.52 23.39 29.62
C ALA A 631 6.84 24.54 28.88
N GLU A 632 6.09 24.27 27.81
CA GLU A 632 5.31 25.31 27.11
C GLU A 632 4.37 26.04 28.07
N GLN A 633 3.66 25.30 28.91
CA GLN A 633 2.72 25.88 29.86
C GLN A 633 3.40 26.74 30.92
N ILE A 634 4.54 26.30 31.48
CA ILE A 634 5.26 27.04 32.53
C ILE A 634 5.84 28.35 32.00
N PHE A 635 6.40 28.36 30.79
CA PHE A 635 7.12 29.51 30.25
C PHE A 635 6.25 30.46 29.41
N PHE A 636 5.27 29.92 28.67
CA PHE A 636 4.43 30.73 27.77
C PHE A 636 3.00 30.93 28.28
N ASN A 637 2.55 30.19 29.31
CA ASN A 637 1.15 30.14 29.76
C ASN A 637 0.16 29.83 28.61
N ARG A 638 0.63 29.11 27.59
CA ARG A 638 -0.10 28.70 26.39
C ARG A 638 0.35 27.29 26.04
N ILE A 639 -0.53 26.52 25.43
CA ILE A 639 -0.22 25.18 24.93
C ILE A 639 -0.38 25.15 23.41
N THR A 640 0.47 24.39 22.74
CA THR A 640 0.42 24.24 21.28
C THR A 640 -0.07 22.85 20.85
N THR A 641 -0.27 22.68 19.54
CA THR A 641 -0.54 21.38 18.92
C THR A 641 0.71 20.53 18.74
N GLY A 642 1.91 21.04 19.05
CA GLY A 642 3.17 20.33 18.88
C GLY A 642 3.27 19.04 19.73
N ALA A 643 2.63 19.02 20.89
CA ALA A 643 2.64 17.89 21.83
C ALA A 643 1.69 16.72 21.44
N GLN A 644 1.08 16.72 20.25
CA GLN A 644 0.09 15.71 19.87
C GLN A 644 0.65 14.28 19.90
N ASP A 645 1.85 14.09 19.33
CA ASP A 645 2.47 12.76 19.26
C ASP A 645 2.88 12.26 20.66
N ASP A 646 3.31 13.15 21.55
CA ASP A 646 3.65 12.79 22.93
C ASP A 646 2.43 12.40 23.75
N LEU A 647 1.33 13.14 23.62
CA LEU A 647 0.06 12.77 24.24
C LEU A 647 -0.46 11.43 23.72
N ARG A 648 -0.27 11.12 22.43
CA ARG A 648 -0.63 9.80 21.89
C ARG A 648 0.20 8.69 22.54
N LYS A 649 1.52 8.85 22.66
CA LYS A 649 2.42 7.88 23.30
C LYS A 649 2.05 7.67 24.78
N VAL A 650 1.82 8.75 25.52
CA VAL A 650 1.41 8.73 26.93
C VAL A 650 0.09 8.00 27.10
N THR A 651 -0.89 8.29 26.24
CA THR A 651 -2.21 7.63 26.26
C THR A 651 -2.09 6.14 25.98
N GLN A 652 -1.34 5.76 24.93
CA GLN A 652 -1.12 4.34 24.59
C GLN A 652 -0.40 3.59 25.73
N SER A 653 0.60 4.20 26.35
CA SER A 653 1.30 3.62 27.50
C SER A 653 0.38 3.45 28.70
N ALA A 654 -0.49 4.42 28.99
CA ALA A 654 -1.45 4.33 30.08
C ALA A 654 -2.49 3.22 29.86
N TYR A 655 -3.05 3.10 28.65
CA TYR A 655 -3.96 1.98 28.33
C TYR A 655 -3.23 0.63 28.41
N ALA A 656 -1.99 0.51 27.92
CA ALA A 656 -1.23 -0.73 28.01
C ALA A 656 -1.00 -1.14 29.48
N GLN A 657 -0.64 -0.19 30.35
CA GLN A 657 -0.46 -0.44 31.78
C GLN A 657 -1.74 -0.95 32.46
N ILE A 658 -2.90 -0.35 32.13
CA ILE A 658 -4.16 -0.66 32.80
C ILE A 658 -4.84 -1.90 32.22
N VAL A 659 -4.85 -2.07 30.90
CA VAL A 659 -5.66 -3.07 30.20
C VAL A 659 -4.86 -4.34 29.86
N GLN A 660 -3.56 -4.21 29.56
CA GLN A 660 -2.73 -5.33 29.09
C GLN A 660 -1.80 -5.85 30.19
N PHE A 661 -1.15 -4.96 30.95
CA PHE A 661 -0.17 -5.34 31.96
C PHE A 661 -0.76 -5.58 33.36
N GLY A 662 -2.00 -5.15 33.61
CA GLY A 662 -2.65 -5.32 34.92
C GLY A 662 -1.97 -4.50 36.04
N MET A 663 -1.43 -3.32 35.74
CA MET A 663 -0.72 -2.46 36.71
C MET A 663 -1.63 -1.55 37.56
N ASN A 664 -2.94 -1.77 37.49
CA ASN A 664 -3.93 -0.99 38.21
C ASN A 664 -4.74 -1.83 39.21
N GLU A 665 -4.89 -1.30 40.42
CA GLU A 665 -5.58 -1.96 41.53
C GLU A 665 -7.09 -2.09 41.30
N LYS A 666 -7.73 -1.11 40.65
CA LYS A 666 -9.19 -1.12 40.46
C LYS A 666 -9.68 -2.06 39.37
N VAL A 667 -8.92 -2.16 38.27
CA VAL A 667 -9.21 -3.11 37.19
C VAL A 667 -8.73 -4.51 37.58
N GLY A 668 -7.65 -4.59 38.35
CA GLY A 668 -7.04 -5.83 38.81
C GLY A 668 -6.07 -6.42 37.79
N ASN A 669 -5.64 -7.65 38.07
CA ASN A 669 -4.61 -8.37 37.30
C ASN A 669 -5.23 -9.11 36.10
N LEU A 670 -5.99 -8.40 35.28
CA LEU A 670 -6.61 -8.91 34.06
C LEU A 670 -5.86 -8.38 32.84
N SER A 671 -5.80 -9.19 31.78
CA SER A 671 -5.21 -8.81 30.50
C SER A 671 -6.26 -8.95 29.40
N PHE A 672 -6.49 -7.85 28.68
CA PHE A 672 -7.27 -7.84 27.46
C PHE A 672 -6.38 -7.46 26.28
N ASP A 673 -6.64 -8.05 25.11
CA ASP A 673 -5.92 -7.71 23.90
C ASP A 673 -6.32 -6.30 23.43
N LEU A 674 -5.36 -5.38 23.47
CA LEU A 674 -5.54 -4.05 22.88
C LEU A 674 -5.49 -4.17 21.35
N PRO A 675 -6.44 -3.55 20.64
CA PRO A 675 -6.40 -3.52 19.19
C PRO A 675 -5.15 -2.77 18.72
N ARG A 676 -4.41 -3.36 17.79
CA ARG A 676 -3.24 -2.70 17.21
C ARG A 676 -3.68 -1.61 16.24
N GLN A 677 -2.82 -0.62 16.02
CA GLN A 677 -3.09 0.47 15.07
C GLN A 677 -3.34 -0.12 13.67
N GLY A 678 -4.56 0.05 13.14
CA GLY A 678 -4.98 -0.49 11.83
C GLY A 678 -5.90 -1.72 11.92
N GLU A 679 -6.12 -2.28 13.10
CA GLU A 679 -7.14 -3.32 13.30
C GLU A 679 -8.51 -2.69 13.60
N MET A 680 -9.53 -3.12 12.87
CA MET A 680 -10.90 -2.65 13.10
C MET A 680 -11.46 -3.36 14.33
N VAL A 681 -11.73 -2.59 15.39
CA VAL A 681 -12.36 -3.08 16.61
C VAL A 681 -13.83 -3.34 16.30
N MET A 682 -14.22 -4.60 16.19
CA MET A 682 -15.63 -4.97 16.00
C MET A 682 -16.40 -4.87 17.31
N ASP A 683 -15.87 -5.44 18.40
CA ASP A 683 -16.42 -5.34 19.74
C ASP A 683 -15.28 -5.39 20.78
N LYS A 684 -15.44 -4.66 21.88
CA LYS A 684 -14.51 -4.72 23.02
C LYS A 684 -14.80 -5.97 23.85
N PRO A 685 -13.77 -6.68 24.37
CA PRO A 685 -13.96 -7.92 25.14
C PRO A 685 -14.45 -7.70 26.59
N TYR A 686 -14.90 -6.49 26.94
CA TYR A 686 -15.32 -6.10 28.28
C TYR A 686 -16.55 -5.19 28.23
N SER A 687 -17.27 -5.06 29.35
CA SER A 687 -18.50 -4.27 29.44
C SER A 687 -18.22 -2.76 29.34
N GLU A 688 -19.26 -1.98 29.00
CA GLU A 688 -19.17 -0.52 28.98
C GLU A 688 -18.87 0.09 30.36
N GLU A 689 -19.29 -0.57 31.44
CA GLU A 689 -18.94 -0.16 32.80
C GLU A 689 -17.43 -0.30 33.06
N THR A 690 -16.85 -1.43 32.65
CA THR A 690 -15.40 -1.63 32.71
C THR A 690 -14.66 -0.65 31.79
N ALA A 691 -15.19 -0.37 30.59
CA ALA A 691 -14.62 0.64 29.69
C ALA A 691 -14.58 2.03 30.34
N ARG A 692 -15.67 2.44 30.99
CA ARG A 692 -15.74 3.70 31.74
C ARG A 692 -14.75 3.74 32.89
N LEU A 693 -14.60 2.63 33.64
CA LEU A 693 -13.61 2.51 34.72
C LEU A 693 -12.19 2.67 34.17
N ILE A 694 -11.84 1.96 33.10
CA ILE A 694 -10.54 2.08 32.43
C ILE A 694 -10.27 3.54 32.06
N ASP A 695 -11.21 4.23 31.41
CA ASP A 695 -11.02 5.62 30.98
C ASP A 695 -10.83 6.60 32.15
N GLN A 696 -11.48 6.35 33.29
CA GLN A 696 -11.28 7.14 34.50
C GLN A 696 -9.88 6.95 35.08
N GLU A 697 -9.41 5.71 35.10
CA GLU A 697 -8.10 5.36 35.63
C GLU A 697 -6.96 5.80 34.71
N VAL A 698 -7.15 5.73 33.38
CA VAL A 698 -6.21 6.30 32.40
C VAL A 698 -6.05 7.79 32.66
N ARG A 699 -7.14 8.55 32.82
CA ARG A 699 -7.07 9.99 33.12
C ARG A 699 -6.33 10.24 34.43
N GLY A 700 -6.66 9.50 35.50
CA GLY A 700 -5.99 9.62 36.79
C GLY A 700 -4.48 9.37 36.71
N LEU A 701 -4.06 8.35 35.95
CA LEU A 701 -2.64 8.03 35.75
C LEU A 701 -1.91 9.13 34.97
N VAL A 702 -2.52 9.64 33.89
CA VAL A 702 -1.95 10.73 33.09
C VAL A 702 -1.87 12.03 33.89
N ASP A 703 -2.90 12.35 34.68
CA ASP A 703 -2.92 13.54 35.54
C ASP A 703 -1.85 13.46 36.63
N MET A 704 -1.63 12.28 37.23
CA MET A 704 -0.55 12.04 38.18
C MET A 704 0.82 12.26 37.53
N ALA A 705 1.05 11.67 36.35
CA ALA A 705 2.30 11.85 35.60
C ALA A 705 2.53 13.31 35.21
N TYR A 706 1.46 14.02 34.81
CA TYR A 706 1.48 15.43 34.46
C TYR A 706 1.83 16.30 35.66
N GLN A 707 1.16 16.14 36.81
CA GLN A 707 1.45 16.90 38.03
C GLN A 707 2.88 16.67 38.53
N ARG A 708 3.36 15.43 38.49
CA ARG A 708 4.75 15.10 38.83
C ARG A 708 5.74 15.84 37.94
N THR A 709 5.45 15.91 36.64
CA THR A 709 6.29 16.61 35.66
C THR A 709 6.25 18.13 35.86
N VAL A 710 5.08 18.70 36.19
CA VAL A 710 4.96 20.12 36.55
C VAL A 710 5.82 20.44 37.76
N ASN A 711 5.74 19.65 38.84
CA ASN A 711 6.54 19.88 40.04
C ASN A 711 8.04 19.83 39.74
N LEU A 712 8.48 18.85 38.94
CA LEU A 712 9.88 18.70 38.53
C LEU A 712 10.37 19.89 37.70
N LEU A 713 9.63 20.31 36.67
CA LEU A 713 10.03 21.40 35.80
C LEU A 713 9.88 22.78 36.43
N VAL A 714 9.01 22.93 37.44
CA VAL A 714 8.96 24.14 38.27
C VAL A 714 10.20 24.22 39.17
N GLU A 715 10.62 23.13 39.80
CA GLU A 715 11.84 23.08 40.60
C GLU A 715 13.09 23.36 39.75
N LYS A 716 13.17 22.73 38.56
CA LYS A 716 14.29 22.86 37.62
C LYS A 716 14.08 23.90 36.53
N LYS A 717 13.19 24.87 36.76
CA LYS A 717 12.90 25.98 35.84
C LYS A 717 14.16 26.69 35.30
N PRO A 718 15.16 27.08 36.12
CA PRO A 718 16.33 27.79 35.59
C PRO A 718 17.17 26.94 34.62
N ASP A 719 17.15 25.61 34.78
CA ASP A 719 17.92 24.70 33.94
C ASP A 719 17.26 24.50 32.58
N VAL A 720 15.93 24.44 32.54
CA VAL A 720 15.17 24.43 31.27
C VAL A 720 15.46 25.69 30.47
N GLU A 721 15.50 26.85 31.13
CA GLU A 721 15.81 28.12 30.47
C GLU A 721 17.23 28.14 29.89
N LYS A 722 18.24 27.68 30.64
CA LYS A 722 19.62 27.57 30.14
C LYS A 722 19.71 26.68 28.89
N VAL A 723 19.09 25.51 28.93
CA VAL A 723 19.10 24.56 27.81
C VAL A 723 18.37 25.14 26.59
N ALA A 724 17.20 25.74 26.80
CA ALA A 724 16.44 26.38 25.72
C ALA A 724 17.20 27.54 25.07
N MET A 725 17.86 28.39 25.86
CA MET A 725 18.67 29.50 25.35
C MET A 725 19.87 28.99 24.54
N ARG A 726 20.57 27.94 25.03
CA ARG A 726 21.65 27.31 24.27
C ARG A 726 21.15 26.69 22.97
N LEU A 727 19.95 26.09 22.95
CA LEU A 727 19.35 25.54 21.72
C LEU A 727 19.01 26.63 20.70
N LEU A 728 18.65 27.84 21.16
CA LEU A 728 18.40 28.98 20.26
C LEU A 728 19.68 29.51 19.62
N GLU A 729 20.80 29.50 20.36
CA GLU A 729 22.13 29.86 19.85
C GLU A 729 22.72 28.78 18.95
N LYS A 730 22.67 27.53 19.41
CA LYS A 730 23.16 26.34 18.71
C LYS A 730 22.00 25.36 18.58
N GLU A 731 21.51 25.21 17.35
CA GLU A 731 20.28 24.44 17.03
C GLU A 731 20.32 22.96 17.43
N VAL A 732 21.49 22.48 17.87
CA VAL A 732 21.79 21.11 18.24
C VAL A 732 22.66 21.08 19.49
N LEU A 733 22.24 20.28 20.47
CA LEU A 733 22.96 20.08 21.72
C LEU A 733 23.19 18.58 21.97
N ASP A 734 24.46 18.18 22.02
CA ASP A 734 24.86 16.80 22.32
C ASP A 734 24.95 16.58 23.84
N LYS A 735 25.02 15.32 24.27
CA LYS A 735 25.19 14.94 25.68
C LYS A 735 26.33 15.69 26.39
N ALA A 736 27.47 15.88 25.74
CA ALA A 736 28.58 16.63 26.31
C ALA A 736 28.20 18.10 26.62
N GLY A 737 27.42 18.74 25.75
CA GLY A 737 26.90 20.09 25.98
C GLY A 737 25.83 20.12 27.08
N MET A 738 25.04 19.05 27.24
CA MET A 738 24.13 18.91 28.38
C MET A 738 24.88 18.80 29.70
N VAL A 739 25.96 18.02 29.76
CA VAL A 739 26.82 17.90 30.96
C VAL A 739 27.49 19.23 31.31
N GLU A 740 27.91 20.01 30.30
CA GLU A 740 28.47 21.35 30.49
C GLU A 740 27.47 22.31 31.17
N LEU A 741 26.19 22.23 30.80
CA LEU A 741 25.15 23.14 31.30
C LEU A 741 24.53 22.70 32.64
N LEU A 742 24.25 21.40 32.79
CA LEU A 742 23.51 20.83 33.91
C LEU A 742 24.41 20.12 34.93
N GLY A 743 25.70 19.98 34.64
CA GLY A 743 26.60 19.12 35.39
C GLY A 743 26.42 17.64 35.05
N LYS A 744 27.11 16.76 35.78
CA LYS A 744 26.94 15.31 35.62
C LYS A 744 25.54 14.88 36.05
N ARG A 745 24.92 13.96 35.30
CA ARG A 745 23.63 13.38 35.68
C ARG A 745 23.75 12.74 37.07
N PRO A 746 22.78 12.95 37.98
CA PRO A 746 22.86 12.43 39.35
C PRO A 746 22.68 10.90 39.46
N TYR A 747 22.32 10.23 38.37
CA TYR A 747 22.11 8.77 38.33
C TYR A 747 23.17 8.08 37.46
N ALA A 748 23.48 6.83 37.80
CA ALA A 748 24.41 6.01 37.03
C ALA A 748 23.82 5.67 35.64
N GLU A 749 24.58 5.94 34.58
CA GLU A 749 24.21 5.60 33.22
C GLU A 749 25.22 4.61 32.65
N LYS A 750 24.72 3.58 31.95
CA LYS A 750 25.52 2.77 31.03
C LYS A 750 25.47 3.46 29.67
N SER A 751 26.63 3.76 29.10
CA SER A 751 26.75 4.48 27.83
C SER A 751 27.69 3.82 26.84
N THR A 752 28.64 3.02 27.33
CA THR A 752 29.63 2.34 26.48
C THR A 752 29.21 0.89 26.24
N TYR A 753 29.58 0.32 25.08
CA TYR A 753 29.31 -1.09 24.75
C TYR A 753 29.80 -2.03 25.85
N GLU A 754 31.01 -1.80 26.35
CA GLU A 754 31.62 -2.59 27.41
C GLU A 754 30.75 -2.57 28.68
N GLU A 755 30.26 -1.40 29.11
CA GLU A 755 29.37 -1.28 30.29
C GLU A 755 28.02 -2.00 30.12
N PHE A 756 27.50 -2.06 28.89
CA PHE A 756 26.28 -2.83 28.59
C PHE A 756 26.53 -4.34 28.64
N VAL A 757 27.73 -4.78 28.26
CA VAL A 757 28.06 -6.19 28.05
C VAL A 757 28.76 -6.84 29.25
N GLU A 758 29.43 -6.08 30.10
CA GLU A 758 30.17 -6.54 31.29
C GLU A 758 29.37 -7.47 32.21
N GLY A 759 28.05 -7.31 32.27
CA GLY A 759 27.16 -8.16 33.09
C GLY A 759 26.81 -9.54 32.49
N THR A 760 27.14 -9.80 31.22
CA THR A 760 26.77 -11.05 30.51
C THR A 760 27.93 -12.06 30.39
N GLY A 761 29.13 -11.75 30.88
CA GLY A 761 30.26 -12.70 30.95
C GLY A 761 30.98 -13.00 29.63
N SER A 762 30.49 -12.51 28.49
CA SER A 762 31.19 -12.56 27.19
C SER A 762 31.16 -11.20 26.51
N VAL A 763 32.32 -10.72 26.03
CA VAL A 763 32.43 -9.41 25.36
C VAL A 763 31.92 -9.47 23.92
N GLU A 764 32.04 -10.62 23.28
CA GLU A 764 31.58 -10.84 21.90
C GLU A 764 30.54 -11.96 21.86
N GLU A 765 29.85 -12.04 20.73
CA GLU A 765 28.90 -13.10 20.42
C GLU A 765 29.64 -14.42 20.19
N ASP A 766 29.24 -15.47 20.91
CA ASP A 766 29.87 -16.77 20.76
C ASP A 766 29.38 -17.43 19.46
N THR A 767 30.30 -17.62 18.53
CA THR A 767 30.05 -18.27 17.23
C THR A 767 30.51 -19.72 17.20
N SER A 768 30.84 -20.30 18.36
CA SER A 768 31.30 -21.68 18.44
C SER A 768 30.19 -22.68 18.09
N LEU A 769 30.54 -23.66 17.25
CA LEU A 769 29.62 -24.71 16.80
C LEU A 769 29.69 -25.93 17.74
N PRO A 770 28.56 -26.64 17.97
CA PRO A 770 28.55 -27.92 18.69
C PRO A 770 29.41 -28.98 18.00
N GLU A 771 29.91 -29.96 18.75
CA GLU A 771 30.85 -30.97 18.25
C GLU A 771 30.38 -31.72 17.01
N GLY A 772 29.10 -32.11 16.96
CA GLY A 772 28.51 -32.79 15.79
C GLY A 772 28.45 -31.94 14.52
N LEU A 773 28.60 -30.61 14.67
CA LEU A 773 28.66 -29.66 13.57
C LEU A 773 30.09 -29.19 13.29
N LYS A 774 31.07 -29.29 14.19
CA LYS A 774 32.43 -28.76 13.96
C LYS A 774 33.11 -29.23 12.67
N ASP A 775 32.79 -30.43 12.19
CA ASP A 775 33.33 -31.01 10.95
C ASP A 775 32.34 -30.98 9.77
N TRP A 776 31.23 -30.23 9.85
CA TRP A 776 30.18 -30.18 8.81
C TRP A 776 30.70 -29.73 7.43
N ASN A 777 31.81 -28.98 7.38
CA ASN A 777 32.39 -28.40 6.17
C ASN A 777 33.66 -29.10 5.66
N LYS A 778 34.08 -30.21 6.29
CA LYS A 778 35.20 -31.03 5.79
C LYS A 778 34.64 -32.16 4.94
N GLU A 779 35.10 -32.28 3.70
CA GLU A 779 34.89 -33.51 2.94
C GLU A 779 35.55 -34.67 3.70
N LYS A 780 34.79 -35.71 4.03
CA LYS A 780 35.38 -36.94 4.58
C LYS A 780 36.27 -37.55 3.50
N GLU A 781 37.57 -37.33 3.59
CA GLU A 781 38.55 -38.06 2.78
C GLU A 781 38.36 -39.57 3.00
N GLY A 782 38.04 -40.29 1.91
CA GLY A 782 38.33 -41.71 1.73
C GLY A 782 37.70 -42.68 2.74
N GLY A 783 36.77 -43.50 2.25
CA GLY A 783 36.26 -44.66 2.98
C GLY A 783 37.39 -45.52 3.54
N LYS A 784 37.54 -45.51 4.88
CA LYS A 784 37.81 -46.74 5.60
C LYS A 784 36.45 -47.31 5.94
N GLU A 785 36.09 -48.39 5.22
CA GLU A 785 35.03 -49.30 5.63
C GLU A 785 35.16 -49.55 7.13
N ARG A 786 34.19 -49.07 7.91
CA ARG A 786 34.00 -49.60 9.25
C ARG A 786 33.48 -51.01 9.04
N GLU A 787 34.31 -52.00 9.37
CA GLU A 787 33.88 -53.39 9.45
C GLU A 787 32.56 -53.48 10.23
N PRO A 788 31.55 -54.23 9.75
CA PRO A 788 30.31 -54.38 10.49
C PRO A 788 30.63 -55.04 11.83
N ALA A 789 30.22 -54.40 12.93
CA ALA A 789 30.31 -54.97 14.26
C ALA A 789 29.52 -56.28 14.27
N VAL A 790 30.25 -57.41 14.21
CA VAL A 790 29.69 -58.74 14.40
C VAL A 790 29.17 -58.80 15.84
N ALA A 791 27.85 -58.78 15.99
CA ALA A 791 27.20 -59.09 17.25
C ALA A 791 27.52 -60.56 17.61
N THR A 792 28.56 -60.77 18.41
CA THR A 792 28.77 -62.04 19.10
C THR A 792 27.65 -62.19 20.13
N PHE A 793 26.60 -62.91 19.75
CA PHE A 793 25.70 -63.54 20.71
C PHE A 793 26.53 -64.56 21.51
N ARG A 794 26.69 -64.32 22.81
CA ARG A 794 27.13 -65.35 23.75
C ARG A 794 25.96 -66.32 23.92
N GLU A 795 26.04 -67.46 23.28
CA GLU A 795 25.32 -68.66 23.71
C GLU A 795 25.87 -69.06 25.07
N GLY A 796 25.05 -68.96 26.11
CA GLY A 796 25.42 -69.39 27.45
C GLY A 796 24.68 -68.69 28.56
N GLU A 797 23.35 -68.80 28.57
CA GLU A 797 22.53 -68.87 29.79
C GLU A 797 21.16 -69.42 29.38
N LEU A 798 20.99 -70.71 29.66
CA LEU A 798 19.76 -71.51 29.55
C LEU A 798 18.76 -71.11 30.63
#